data_AF-A0AAN6SZ94-F1
#
_entry.id   AF-A0AAN6SZ94-F1
#
_cell.length_a   1.000
_cell.length_b   1.000
_cell.length_c   1.000
_cell.angle_alpha   90.00
_cell.angle_beta   90.00
_cell.angle_gamma   90.00
#
_symmetry.space_group_name_H-M   'P 1'
#
loop_
_entity.id
_entity.type
_entity.pdbx_description
1 polymer ?
#
loop_
_entity_poly.entity_id
_entity_poly.type
_entity_poly.pdbx_seq_one_letter_code
_entity_poly.pdbx_strand_id
1 'polypeptide(L)'
;MKRSVVQAIFSSALGVLSLWASAGYAQQQDQLRIALKLSPEAHQKQQDDPNFIAILFDSTQPQGFAAAPPVTASPLIGAQRSANISARFALAGKRDVAPNFDVWYQVQLGGEPAQQVRRDTDAPALPQNIVQLIHDLIQLPEVESAHPLLAAPPPALNARAIDPSDDPRSPNQGYLNAAPQGIDARYGWGFPGGDGTGVSIVDMEQGWNLNHEDLAAAGSTLISGVNRDWFGHGTSVMGEMLMQDNQLGGVGIVPGAKGRVISQWRDQWFYNTPEAILDAVAHMDFGDILLLEAQEWDPTGAAGYLPVEVFDATFEAIEVATSLGITVVEAGANGGRDLDGYISIFGKQIFNRASPDYRESGAIMVGAASSGSSHYRLYFSSHGSRIDLYGWGEMVDTADTDLAGTANYYTCCFSGTSSASPIITGAAAILQGISFTRRGFKMTPSELRDMLKINGTPSANPAYDRISVMPNLKGIINTVFNDTTGGSPDIYIRDHVGDTGDVTWGGVSSSPDIIVRQQPVTDPDALFGAGSGTETNPALSQPVLSGQDHSLYVRLQNRGTGPASNADVTVYWSEPATLVTPNFWTEIGLVTFPSDIPADNTLAISPRLAWPADKVPASGYYCFVALAGAANDPVPTIPNTFPDFVRFVRENNNAAWRNFNFVPLPLTEGEWVKLPVAVPGAFDASREFVLKAVGGLPEGSKVRLRVPKEFAAQMGMKGCTKGEDVTVALNAGEMVQVGVGMLDAGSLARCELQVQVNDDGEAQQGGSSEFALVQEWITGGGVVEVGRVTWRFGEVEGLPV
;
A
#
# COMPACT_ATOMS: atom_id res chain seq x y z
N MET A 1 -23.67 -13.56 -56.96
CA MET A 1 -22.96 -12.27 -56.77
C MET A 1 -23.86 -11.30 -56.00
N LYS A 2 -23.66 -11.13 -54.69
CA LYS A 2 -24.20 -10.07 -53.79
C LYS A 2 -24.13 -10.52 -52.32
N ARG A 3 -22.94 -10.93 -51.85
CA ARG A 3 -22.64 -11.06 -50.41
C ARG A 3 -21.18 -10.72 -50.06
N SER A 4 -20.26 -10.63 -51.04
CA SER A 4 -18.85 -10.31 -50.81
C SER A 4 -18.47 -8.82 -50.88
N VAL A 5 -19.41 -7.90 -51.17
CA VAL A 5 -19.09 -6.46 -51.32
C VAL A 5 -19.48 -5.64 -50.08
N VAL A 6 -20.42 -6.10 -49.25
CA VAL A 6 -20.86 -5.35 -48.06
C VAL A 6 -19.87 -5.48 -46.89
N GLN A 7 -19.12 -6.58 -46.83
CA GLN A 7 -18.14 -6.81 -45.76
C GLN A 7 -16.81 -6.06 -45.98
N ALA A 8 -16.48 -5.70 -47.24
CA ALA A 8 -15.28 -4.92 -47.55
C ALA A 8 -15.46 -3.40 -47.33
N ILE A 9 -16.70 -2.90 -47.33
CA ILE A 9 -17.01 -1.48 -47.13
C ILE A 9 -17.10 -1.12 -45.63
N PHE A 10 -17.48 -2.07 -44.75
CA PHE A 10 -17.51 -1.83 -43.30
C PHE A 10 -16.13 -1.89 -42.63
N SER A 11 -15.21 -2.73 -43.12
CA SER A 11 -13.83 -2.80 -42.59
C SER A 11 -12.97 -1.59 -42.99
N SER A 12 -13.31 -0.90 -44.09
CA SER A 12 -12.58 0.30 -44.54
C SER A 12 -13.08 1.58 -43.86
N ALA A 13 -14.34 1.65 -43.42
CA ALA A 13 -14.86 2.81 -42.69
C ALA A 13 -14.40 2.86 -41.21
N LEU A 14 -14.28 1.71 -40.54
CA LEU A 14 -13.76 1.61 -39.17
C LEU A 14 -12.25 1.86 -39.08
N GLY A 15 -11.49 1.48 -40.12
CA GLY A 15 -10.06 1.80 -40.21
C GLY A 15 -9.77 3.29 -40.45
N VAL A 16 -10.70 4.01 -41.08
CA VAL A 16 -10.54 5.46 -41.32
C VAL A 16 -10.97 6.28 -40.11
N LEU A 17 -12.00 5.89 -39.34
CA LEU A 17 -12.39 6.61 -38.12
C LEU A 17 -11.36 6.48 -36.97
N SER A 18 -10.64 5.36 -36.86
CA SER A 18 -9.55 5.18 -35.90
C SER A 18 -8.25 5.91 -36.30
N LEU A 19 -8.05 6.18 -37.59
CA LEU A 19 -6.95 7.02 -38.09
C LEU A 19 -7.18 8.53 -37.89
N TRP A 20 -8.43 8.99 -37.75
CA TRP A 20 -8.72 10.40 -37.45
C TRP A 20 -8.75 10.70 -35.93
N ALA A 21 -9.09 9.72 -35.08
CA ALA A 21 -9.03 9.87 -33.62
C ALA A 21 -7.57 9.84 -33.09
N SER A 22 -6.70 9.04 -33.72
CA SER A 22 -5.26 9.02 -33.40
C SER A 22 -4.51 10.24 -33.97
N ALA A 23 -4.98 10.85 -35.06
CA ALA A 23 -4.44 12.11 -35.56
C ALA A 23 -4.80 13.32 -34.69
N GLY A 24 -5.96 13.30 -34.01
CA GLY A 24 -6.40 14.36 -33.10
C GLY A 24 -5.67 14.38 -31.75
N TYR A 25 -5.23 13.22 -31.25
CA TYR A 25 -4.42 13.12 -30.03
C TYR A 25 -2.91 13.30 -30.28
N ALA A 26 -2.42 13.02 -31.49
CA ALA A 26 -1.03 13.23 -31.86
C ALA A 26 -0.67 14.70 -32.18
N GLN A 27 -1.66 15.59 -32.35
CA GLN A 27 -1.40 16.97 -32.79
C GLN A 27 -1.08 17.97 -31.66
N GLN A 28 -1.08 17.57 -30.39
CA GLN A 28 -0.81 18.48 -29.26
C GLN A 28 0.56 18.27 -28.59
N GLN A 29 1.44 17.45 -29.16
CA GLN A 29 2.57 16.88 -28.41
C GLN A 29 3.99 17.27 -28.83
N ASP A 30 4.21 18.30 -29.67
CA ASP A 30 5.56 18.65 -30.13
C ASP A 30 5.96 20.12 -29.92
N GLN A 31 5.69 20.68 -28.73
CA GLN A 31 6.30 21.95 -28.32
C GLN A 31 7.13 21.78 -27.04
N LEU A 32 8.41 22.15 -27.13
CA LEU A 32 9.39 22.05 -26.06
C LEU A 32 9.04 23.02 -24.92
N ARG A 33 8.89 22.47 -23.71
CA ARG A 33 8.61 23.22 -22.49
C ARG A 33 9.76 23.05 -21.50
N ILE A 34 10.08 24.10 -20.75
CA ILE A 34 11.11 24.12 -19.71
C ILE A 34 10.43 24.50 -18.40
N ALA A 35 10.62 23.69 -17.36
CA ALA A 35 10.34 24.09 -15.99
C ALA A 35 11.48 24.99 -15.50
N LEU A 36 11.14 26.19 -15.07
CA LEU A 36 12.05 27.23 -14.59
C LEU A 36 11.67 27.60 -13.16
N LYS A 37 12.63 27.57 -12.25
CA LYS A 37 12.51 28.10 -10.89
C LYS A 37 13.27 29.41 -10.80
N LEU A 38 12.57 30.50 -10.49
CA LEU A 38 13.19 31.80 -10.27
C LEU A 38 13.65 31.95 -8.81
N SER A 39 14.68 32.76 -8.58
CA SER A 39 14.98 33.25 -7.23
C SER A 39 13.85 34.16 -6.71
N PRO A 40 13.70 34.35 -5.39
CA PRO A 40 12.63 35.18 -4.84
C PRO A 40 12.60 36.61 -5.41
N GLU A 41 13.76 37.23 -5.61
CA GLU A 41 13.88 38.57 -6.20
C GLU A 41 13.48 38.59 -7.68
N ALA A 42 13.82 37.54 -8.43
CA ALA A 42 13.45 37.42 -9.83
C ALA A 42 11.97 37.07 -10.01
N HIS A 43 11.39 36.29 -9.10
CA HIS A 43 9.96 36.03 -9.05
C HIS A 43 9.17 37.33 -8.83
N GLN A 44 9.63 38.21 -7.92
CA GLN A 44 9.00 39.52 -7.74
C GLN A 44 9.05 40.36 -9.02
N LYS A 45 10.19 40.38 -9.73
CA LYS A 45 10.30 41.05 -11.04
C LYS A 45 9.34 40.48 -12.08
N GLN A 46 9.09 39.17 -12.08
CA GLN A 46 8.10 38.53 -12.95
C GLN A 46 6.65 38.87 -12.58
N GLN A 47 6.36 39.11 -11.30
CA GLN A 47 5.04 39.62 -10.88
C GLN A 47 4.84 41.07 -11.32
N ASP A 48 5.91 41.88 -11.27
CA ASP A 48 5.87 43.30 -11.64
C ASP A 48 5.85 43.51 -13.17
N ASP A 49 6.52 42.65 -13.94
CA ASP A 49 6.50 42.63 -15.41
C ASP A 49 6.27 41.20 -15.93
N PRO A 50 5.10 40.90 -16.52
CA PRO A 50 4.79 39.56 -17.02
C PRO A 50 5.71 39.10 -18.16
N ASN A 51 6.48 40.02 -18.78
CA ASN A 51 7.45 39.70 -19.83
C ASN A 51 8.85 39.39 -19.31
N PHE A 52 9.12 39.50 -18.02
CA PHE A 52 10.47 39.37 -17.47
C PHE A 52 11.14 38.03 -17.83
N ILE A 53 10.44 36.90 -17.69
CA ILE A 53 10.96 35.57 -18.09
C ILE A 53 11.24 35.53 -19.60
N ALA A 54 10.39 36.15 -20.43
CA ALA A 54 10.63 36.20 -21.87
C ALA A 54 11.90 37.00 -22.20
N ILE A 55 12.10 38.15 -21.55
CA ILE A 55 13.30 38.99 -21.67
C ILE A 55 14.54 38.24 -21.18
N LEU A 56 14.42 37.50 -20.07
CA LEU A 56 15.48 36.68 -19.51
C LEU A 56 15.92 35.62 -20.53
N PHE A 57 14.97 34.89 -21.11
CA PHE A 57 15.23 33.89 -22.13
C PHE A 57 15.87 34.50 -23.38
N ASP A 58 15.40 35.67 -23.86
CA ASP A 58 15.99 36.38 -25.00
C ASP A 58 17.43 36.85 -24.74
N SER A 59 17.75 37.24 -23.50
CA SER A 59 19.11 37.66 -23.11
C SER A 59 20.12 36.52 -22.96
N THR A 60 19.64 35.27 -22.88
CA THR A 60 20.44 34.09 -22.53
C THR A 60 20.56 33.11 -23.70
N GLN A 61 20.09 33.47 -24.89
CA GLN A 61 20.13 32.57 -26.05
C GLN A 61 21.57 32.40 -26.55
N PRO A 62 22.05 31.15 -26.75
CA PRO A 62 23.36 30.89 -27.34
C PRO A 62 23.51 31.55 -28.72
N GLN A 63 24.71 32.03 -29.08
CA GLN A 63 24.95 32.62 -30.41
C GLN A 63 24.52 31.65 -31.53
N GLY A 64 23.61 32.08 -32.41
CA GLY A 64 23.06 31.27 -33.50
C GLY A 64 21.82 30.46 -33.13
N PHE A 65 21.35 30.51 -31.89
CA PHE A 65 20.04 30.03 -31.47
C PHE A 65 19.09 31.22 -31.33
N ALA A 66 18.03 31.27 -32.13
CA ALA A 66 16.92 32.18 -31.93
C ALA A 66 15.71 31.32 -31.55
N ALA A 67 15.24 31.38 -30.31
CA ALA A 67 13.92 30.82 -30.01
C ALA A 67 12.92 31.61 -30.88
N ALA A 68 12.07 30.94 -31.66
CA ALA A 68 11.10 31.65 -32.47
C ALA A 68 10.08 32.29 -31.51
N PRO A 69 9.80 33.60 -31.60
CA PRO A 69 8.75 34.20 -30.78
C PRO A 69 7.40 33.52 -31.04
N PRO A 70 6.53 33.36 -30.03
CA PRO A 70 6.65 33.88 -28.65
C PRO A 70 7.23 32.86 -27.65
N VAL A 71 8.10 33.34 -26.74
CA VAL A 71 8.40 32.66 -25.47
C VAL A 71 7.25 32.98 -24.51
N THR A 72 6.49 31.98 -24.08
CA THR A 72 5.37 32.17 -23.14
C THR A 72 5.68 31.50 -21.81
N ALA A 73 5.51 32.23 -20.71
CA ALA A 73 5.68 31.71 -19.36
C ALA A 73 4.32 31.65 -18.65
N SER A 74 4.07 30.55 -17.96
CA SER A 74 2.91 30.40 -17.08
C SER A 74 3.31 29.64 -15.82
N PRO A 75 2.57 29.75 -14.72
CA PRO A 75 2.86 28.96 -13.52
C PRO A 75 2.95 27.47 -13.85
N LEU A 76 3.97 26.79 -13.31
CA LEU A 76 4.18 25.36 -13.53
C LEU A 76 3.01 24.55 -12.94
N ILE A 77 2.48 25.02 -11.82
CA ILE A 77 1.33 24.45 -11.13
C ILE A 77 0.24 25.52 -11.06
N GLY A 78 -1.00 25.17 -11.39
CA GLY A 78 -2.13 26.10 -11.31
C GLY A 78 -2.35 26.59 -9.87
N ALA A 79 -2.72 27.87 -9.72
CA ALA A 79 -2.83 28.56 -8.44
C ALA A 79 -3.69 27.82 -7.40
N GLN A 80 -4.80 27.20 -7.83
CA GLN A 80 -5.68 26.44 -6.93
C GLN A 80 -5.03 25.14 -6.43
N ARG A 81 -4.21 24.48 -7.25
CA ARG A 81 -3.44 23.29 -6.83
C ARG A 81 -2.28 23.67 -5.91
N SER A 82 -1.58 24.77 -6.20
CA SER A 82 -0.52 25.30 -5.31
C SER A 82 -1.09 25.63 -3.93
N ALA A 83 -2.21 26.35 -3.87
CA ALA A 83 -2.91 26.68 -2.62
C ALA A 83 -3.34 25.43 -1.84
N ASN A 84 -3.87 24.41 -2.53
CA ASN A 84 -4.28 23.15 -1.91
C ASN A 84 -3.07 22.35 -1.37
N ILE A 85 -1.94 22.35 -2.07
CA ILE A 85 -0.71 21.67 -1.63
C ILE A 85 -0.14 22.38 -0.40
N SER A 86 -0.06 23.71 -0.42
CA SER A 86 0.40 24.52 0.71
C SER A 86 -0.49 24.35 1.95
N ALA A 87 -1.81 24.31 1.76
CA ALA A 87 -2.78 24.03 2.83
C ALA A 87 -2.62 22.61 3.42
N ARG A 88 -2.41 21.59 2.57
CA ARG A 88 -2.16 20.21 3.01
C ARG A 88 -0.80 20.03 3.68
N PHE A 89 0.22 20.77 3.23
CA PHE A 89 1.55 20.74 3.83
C PHE A 89 1.57 21.37 5.23
N ALA A 90 0.84 22.48 5.42
CA ALA A 90 0.66 23.11 6.73
C ALA A 90 -0.04 22.18 7.73
N LEU A 91 -0.90 21.27 7.26
CA LEU A 91 -1.59 20.26 8.08
C LEU A 91 -0.71 19.03 8.38
N ALA A 92 0.37 18.79 7.64
CA ALA A 92 1.16 17.55 7.70
C ALA A 92 2.38 17.59 8.65
N GLY A 93 2.73 18.76 9.20
CA GLY A 93 3.65 18.91 10.36
C GLY A 93 5.06 18.32 10.25
N LYS A 94 5.60 18.00 9.06
CA LYS A 94 6.85 17.22 8.91
C LYS A 94 8.01 17.89 8.15
N ARG A 95 7.97 19.19 7.85
CA ARG A 95 9.17 19.99 7.49
C ARG A 95 9.01 21.45 7.92
N ASP A 96 10.11 22.10 8.30
CA ASP A 96 10.12 23.50 8.77
C ASP A 96 9.72 24.54 7.69
N VAL A 97 9.76 24.19 6.40
CA VAL A 97 9.30 25.08 5.29
C VAL A 97 8.70 24.25 4.15
N ALA A 98 7.48 24.60 3.71
CA ALA A 98 6.83 24.00 2.54
C ALA A 98 7.61 24.31 1.25
N PRO A 99 7.72 23.36 0.29
CA PRO A 99 8.26 23.68 -1.02
C PRO A 99 7.41 24.76 -1.71
N ASN A 100 8.00 25.93 -1.99
CA ASN A 100 7.31 27.02 -2.67
C ASN A 100 7.24 26.74 -4.18
N PHE A 101 6.04 26.43 -4.67
CA PHE A 101 5.78 26.22 -6.10
C PHE A 101 5.37 27.48 -6.87
N ASP A 102 5.14 28.59 -6.18
CA ASP A 102 4.73 29.85 -6.81
C ASP A 102 5.88 30.48 -7.61
N VAL A 103 7.13 30.17 -7.26
CA VAL A 103 8.34 30.58 -7.99
C VAL A 103 8.67 29.71 -9.21
N TRP A 104 7.85 28.68 -9.48
CA TRP A 104 8.04 27.78 -10.61
C TRP A 104 7.14 28.13 -11.80
N TYR A 105 7.74 28.21 -12.97
CA TYR A 105 7.08 28.51 -14.23
C TYR A 105 7.35 27.41 -15.25
N GLN A 106 6.35 27.08 -16.06
CA GLN A 106 6.58 26.42 -17.34
C GLN A 106 6.80 27.49 -18.41
N VAL A 107 7.90 27.40 -19.13
CA VAL A 107 8.27 28.27 -20.23
C VAL A 107 8.18 27.47 -21.52
N GLN A 108 7.34 27.93 -22.44
CA GLN A 108 7.13 27.33 -23.75
C GLN A 108 7.90 28.14 -24.79
N LEU A 109 8.74 27.46 -25.57
CA LEU A 109 9.54 28.06 -26.62
C LEU A 109 8.83 27.92 -27.97
N GLY A 110 8.71 28.99 -28.74
CA GLY A 110 8.21 28.91 -30.12
C GLY A 110 9.30 28.39 -31.08
N GLY A 111 8.88 27.61 -32.08
CA GLY A 111 9.77 27.07 -33.10
C GLY A 111 9.23 25.79 -33.77
N GLU A 112 9.86 25.39 -34.89
CA GLU A 112 9.60 24.10 -35.53
C GLU A 112 9.74 22.95 -34.51
N PRO A 113 8.87 21.92 -34.59
CA PRO A 113 8.90 20.79 -33.67
C PRO A 113 10.31 20.20 -33.64
N ALA A 114 10.84 19.95 -32.43
CA ALA A 114 12.10 19.24 -32.29
C ALA A 114 11.95 17.92 -33.05
N GLN A 115 12.62 17.77 -34.20
CA GLN A 115 12.69 16.48 -34.87
C GLN A 115 13.28 15.51 -33.84
N GLN A 116 12.42 14.68 -33.24
CA GLN A 116 12.85 13.49 -32.54
C GLN A 116 13.69 12.72 -33.56
N VAL A 117 15.01 12.74 -33.39
CA VAL A 117 15.88 11.83 -34.11
C VAL A 117 15.51 10.44 -33.60
N ARG A 118 14.51 9.80 -34.21
CA ARG A 118 14.22 8.39 -33.99
C ARG A 118 15.38 7.61 -34.59
N ARG A 119 16.34 7.26 -33.74
CA ARG A 119 17.19 6.08 -33.92
C ARG A 119 16.69 5.08 -32.90
N ASP A 120 16.32 3.89 -33.36
CA ASP A 120 15.61 2.84 -32.61
C ASP A 120 16.35 2.25 -31.39
N THR A 121 17.37 2.90 -30.82
CA THR A 121 18.16 2.32 -29.72
C THR A 121 18.72 3.29 -28.67
N ASP A 122 18.47 4.60 -28.74
CA ASP A 122 19.01 5.55 -27.74
C ASP A 122 17.92 6.45 -27.13
N ALA A 123 18.01 6.70 -25.82
CA ALA A 123 17.13 7.63 -25.09
C ALA A 123 17.03 8.99 -25.82
N PRO A 124 15.87 9.70 -25.76
CA PRO A 124 15.70 10.95 -26.48
C PRO A 124 16.74 11.99 -26.03
N ALA A 125 17.72 12.27 -26.90
CA ALA A 125 18.70 13.32 -26.67
C ALA A 125 18.07 14.69 -26.97
N LEU A 126 18.07 15.57 -25.98
CA LEU A 126 17.71 16.98 -26.18
C LEU A 126 18.67 17.61 -27.19
N PRO A 127 18.19 18.49 -28.10
CA PRO A 127 19.07 19.24 -28.98
C PRO A 127 20.14 19.99 -28.19
N GLN A 128 21.39 19.94 -28.64
CA GLN A 128 22.55 20.46 -27.88
C GLN A 128 22.44 21.96 -27.56
N ASN A 129 21.76 22.73 -28.42
CA ASN A 129 21.41 24.12 -28.20
C ASN A 129 20.41 24.34 -27.05
N ILE A 130 19.49 23.40 -26.80
CA ILE A 130 18.56 23.44 -25.66
C ILE A 130 19.28 23.07 -24.37
N VAL A 131 20.17 22.07 -24.42
CA VAL A 131 21.03 21.73 -23.28
C VAL A 131 21.91 22.92 -22.90
N GLN A 132 22.49 23.62 -23.90
CA GLN A 132 23.28 24.82 -23.67
C GLN A 132 22.43 25.97 -23.11
N LEU A 133 21.23 26.21 -23.65
CA LEU A 133 20.31 27.22 -23.12
C LEU A 133 19.97 26.95 -21.64
N ILE A 134 19.65 25.71 -21.26
CA ILE A 134 19.36 25.34 -19.87
C ILE A 134 20.60 25.54 -18.99
N HIS A 135 21.78 25.15 -19.48
CA HIS A 135 23.03 25.36 -18.78
C HIS A 135 23.29 26.86 -18.52
N ASP A 136 23.10 27.70 -19.53
CA ASP A 136 23.31 29.15 -19.43
C ASP A 136 22.27 29.82 -18.53
N LEU A 137 21.01 29.38 -18.56
CA LEU A 137 19.96 29.84 -17.66
C LEU A 137 20.31 29.56 -16.19
N ILE A 138 20.80 28.37 -15.85
CA ILE A 138 21.18 28.01 -14.47
C ILE A 138 22.38 28.84 -13.96
N GLN A 139 23.16 29.48 -14.84
CA GLN A 139 24.25 30.37 -14.42
C GLN A 139 23.77 31.78 -14.06
N LEU A 140 22.51 32.13 -14.32
CA LEU A 140 21.97 33.45 -13.99
C LEU A 140 21.59 33.53 -12.50
N PRO A 141 21.91 34.63 -11.79
CA PRO A 141 21.46 34.82 -10.41
C PRO A 141 19.93 34.88 -10.27
N GLU A 142 19.22 35.14 -11.36
CA GLU A 142 17.75 35.12 -11.43
C GLU A 142 17.14 33.70 -11.42
N VAL A 143 17.92 32.65 -11.70
CA VAL A 143 17.42 31.28 -11.92
C VAL A 143 18.01 30.32 -10.88
N GLU A 144 17.15 29.70 -10.07
CA GLU A 144 17.57 28.68 -9.10
C GLU A 144 17.62 27.27 -9.71
N SER A 145 16.79 27.00 -10.72
CA SER A 145 16.73 25.70 -11.38
C SER A 145 16.08 25.82 -12.76
N ALA A 146 16.54 25.03 -13.73
CA ALA A 146 15.88 24.89 -15.02
C ALA A 146 16.02 23.45 -15.53
N HIS A 147 14.96 22.86 -16.04
CA HIS A 147 15.00 21.55 -16.70
C HIS A 147 13.86 21.39 -17.71
N PRO A 148 13.98 20.51 -18.71
CA PRO A 148 12.95 20.36 -19.74
C PRO A 148 11.78 19.49 -19.23
N LEU A 149 10.56 19.85 -19.63
CA LEU A 149 9.34 19.09 -19.42
C LEU A 149 9.09 18.19 -20.64
N LEU A 150 9.73 17.02 -20.64
CA LEU A 150 9.56 16.00 -21.67
C LEU A 150 8.49 14.99 -21.25
N ALA A 151 7.68 14.53 -22.22
CA ALA A 151 6.90 13.32 -22.01
C ALA A 151 7.87 12.14 -21.88
N ALA A 152 7.90 11.48 -20.72
CA ALA A 152 8.53 10.17 -20.62
C ALA A 152 7.69 9.19 -21.47
N PRO A 153 8.33 8.31 -22.28
CA PRO A 153 7.56 7.24 -22.89
C PRO A 153 6.93 6.39 -21.77
N PRO A 154 5.70 5.86 -21.95
CA PRO A 154 5.27 4.72 -21.16
C PRO A 154 6.38 3.65 -21.21
N PRO A 155 6.60 2.86 -20.13
CA PRO A 155 7.62 1.80 -20.15
C PRO A 155 7.50 1.02 -21.46
N ALA A 156 8.59 0.97 -22.21
CA ALA A 156 8.60 0.54 -23.59
C ALA A 156 8.04 -0.89 -23.69
N LEU A 157 6.92 -1.03 -24.41
CA LEU A 157 6.41 -2.31 -24.92
C LEU A 157 7.32 -2.80 -26.04
N ASN A 158 8.55 -3.14 -25.69
CA ASN A 158 9.44 -3.92 -26.53
C ASN A 158 10.29 -4.84 -25.65
N ALA A 159 9.63 -5.54 -24.73
CA ALA A 159 10.04 -6.90 -24.41
C ALA A 159 9.83 -7.71 -25.68
N ARG A 160 10.89 -8.32 -26.20
CA ARG A 160 10.74 -9.49 -27.06
C ARG A 160 9.80 -10.44 -26.31
N ALA A 161 8.73 -10.91 -26.94
CA ALA A 161 7.90 -11.92 -26.32
C ALA A 161 8.80 -13.12 -25.98
N ILE A 162 8.76 -13.58 -24.72
CA ILE A 162 9.64 -14.65 -24.23
C ILE A 162 9.50 -15.86 -25.17
N ASP A 163 10.57 -16.27 -25.82
CA ASP A 163 10.65 -17.43 -26.70
C ASP A 163 11.57 -18.50 -26.08
N PRO A 164 11.06 -19.27 -25.11
CA PRO A 164 11.89 -20.26 -24.40
C PRO A 164 12.34 -21.43 -25.29
N SER A 165 12.01 -21.43 -26.58
CA SER A 165 12.39 -22.49 -27.52
C SER A 165 13.76 -22.27 -28.17
N ASP A 166 14.32 -21.07 -28.06
CA ASP A 166 15.64 -20.74 -28.58
C ASP A 166 16.77 -20.80 -27.52
N ASP A 167 16.43 -20.89 -26.22
CA ASP A 167 17.37 -21.16 -25.11
C ASP A 167 17.60 -22.68 -24.89
N PRO A 168 18.82 -23.22 -25.11
CA PRO A 168 19.08 -24.67 -25.20
C PRO A 168 18.72 -25.52 -23.97
N ARG A 169 18.70 -24.94 -22.76
CA ARG A 169 18.43 -25.65 -21.50
C ARG A 169 16.98 -25.54 -21.04
N SER A 170 16.19 -24.65 -21.64
CA SER A 170 14.76 -24.50 -21.32
C SER A 170 13.94 -25.80 -21.35
N PRO A 171 14.21 -26.79 -22.23
CA PRO A 171 13.57 -28.10 -22.17
C PRO A 171 13.76 -28.87 -20.85
N ASN A 172 14.83 -28.58 -20.09
CA ASN A 172 15.11 -29.21 -18.80
C ASN A 172 14.44 -28.50 -17.62
N GLN A 173 13.94 -27.27 -17.80
CA GLN A 173 13.32 -26.45 -16.76
C GLN A 173 11.86 -26.86 -16.52
N GLY A 174 11.67 -28.10 -16.04
CA GLY A 174 10.35 -28.70 -15.87
C GLY A 174 9.43 -27.97 -14.90
N TYR A 175 10.00 -27.23 -13.94
CA TYR A 175 9.27 -26.38 -12.99
C TYR A 175 8.51 -25.23 -13.69
N LEU A 176 8.92 -24.80 -14.88
CA LEU A 176 8.22 -23.77 -15.68
C LEU A 176 6.97 -24.31 -16.39
N ASN A 177 6.87 -25.63 -16.56
CA ASN A 177 5.81 -26.26 -17.32
C ASN A 177 4.46 -26.20 -16.62
N ALA A 178 3.41 -26.60 -17.33
CA ALA A 178 2.04 -26.58 -16.83
C ALA A 178 1.87 -27.39 -15.54
N ALA A 179 0.99 -26.91 -14.66
CA ALA A 179 0.49 -27.69 -13.54
C ALA A 179 -0.21 -28.97 -14.06
N PRO A 180 -0.09 -30.12 -13.37
CA PRO A 180 0.53 -30.26 -12.05
C PRO A 180 2.04 -30.50 -12.09
N GLN A 181 2.72 -30.50 -13.25
CA GLN A 181 4.16 -30.76 -13.31
C GLN A 181 4.97 -29.59 -12.74
N GLY A 182 4.68 -28.37 -13.16
CA GLY A 182 5.33 -27.14 -12.71
C GLY A 182 4.31 -26.08 -12.31
N ILE A 183 4.74 -24.81 -12.26
CA ILE A 183 3.90 -23.68 -11.84
C ILE A 183 3.11 -23.02 -12.97
N ASP A 184 3.26 -23.48 -14.21
CA ASP A 184 2.68 -22.89 -15.44
C ASP A 184 3.17 -21.46 -15.73
N ALA A 185 4.45 -21.17 -15.47
CA ALA A 185 5.09 -19.87 -15.74
C ALA A 185 4.97 -19.48 -17.22
N ARG A 186 5.10 -20.45 -18.12
CA ARG A 186 4.97 -20.25 -19.58
C ARG A 186 3.61 -19.72 -20.00
N TYR A 187 2.54 -20.10 -19.28
CA TYR A 187 1.23 -19.50 -19.48
C TYR A 187 1.17 -18.06 -18.96
N GLY A 188 1.79 -17.80 -17.79
CA GLY A 188 1.90 -16.47 -17.19
C GLY A 188 2.57 -15.44 -18.11
N TRP A 189 3.62 -15.82 -18.83
CA TRP A 189 4.30 -14.97 -19.81
C TRP A 189 3.42 -14.49 -20.96
N GLY A 190 2.29 -15.17 -21.22
CA GLY A 190 1.30 -14.73 -22.20
C GLY A 190 0.52 -13.48 -21.79
N PHE A 191 0.75 -12.94 -20.59
CA PHE A 191 0.03 -11.82 -20.02
C PHE A 191 0.97 -10.60 -19.89
N PRO A 192 0.50 -9.36 -20.16
CA PRO A 192 1.28 -8.15 -19.90
C PRO A 192 1.73 -8.08 -18.43
N GLY A 193 3.02 -7.81 -18.21
CA GLY A 193 3.67 -7.84 -16.89
C GLY A 193 3.95 -9.24 -16.35
N GLY A 194 3.52 -10.30 -17.05
CA GLY A 194 3.74 -11.68 -16.66
C GLY A 194 5.19 -12.15 -16.83
N ASP A 195 6.05 -11.37 -17.45
CA ASP A 195 7.51 -11.55 -17.47
C ASP A 195 8.21 -10.91 -16.25
N GLY A 196 7.46 -10.26 -15.36
CA GLY A 196 7.98 -9.54 -14.20
C GLY A 196 8.26 -8.05 -14.45
N THR A 197 8.00 -7.52 -15.65
CA THR A 197 8.17 -6.09 -15.94
C THR A 197 7.38 -5.24 -14.94
N GLY A 198 8.04 -4.25 -14.33
CA GLY A 198 7.45 -3.37 -13.30
C GLY A 198 7.53 -3.92 -11.87
N VAL A 199 8.10 -5.11 -11.67
CA VAL A 199 8.35 -5.71 -10.35
C VAL A 199 9.85 -5.68 -10.05
N SER A 200 10.22 -5.33 -8.80
CA SER A 200 11.59 -5.49 -8.33
C SER A 200 11.69 -6.67 -7.37
N ILE A 201 12.77 -7.43 -7.53
CA ILE A 201 13.12 -8.55 -6.66
C ILE A 201 14.47 -8.25 -6.03
N VAL A 202 14.58 -8.43 -4.72
CA VAL A 202 15.86 -8.42 -4.00
C VAL A 202 16.12 -9.83 -3.48
N ASP A 203 17.24 -10.40 -3.90
CA ASP A 203 17.73 -11.69 -3.41
C ASP A 203 18.72 -11.48 -2.25
N MET A 204 18.41 -12.01 -1.07
CA MET A 204 19.26 -11.93 0.13
C MET A 204 20.02 -13.24 0.33
N GLU A 205 21.32 -13.17 0.13
CA GLU A 205 22.21 -14.34 0.04
C GLU A 205 23.61 -14.03 0.59
N GLN A 206 24.55 -14.96 0.41
CA GLN A 206 25.97 -14.76 0.76
C GLN A 206 26.86 -14.39 -0.44
N GLY A 207 26.46 -14.74 -1.66
CA GLY A 207 27.23 -14.43 -2.85
C GLY A 207 26.67 -14.93 -4.18
N TRP A 208 27.13 -14.32 -5.27
CA TRP A 208 26.61 -14.48 -6.64
C TRP A 208 27.70 -14.28 -7.71
N ASN A 209 27.51 -14.87 -8.88
CA ASN A 209 28.20 -14.49 -10.11
C ASN A 209 27.29 -13.59 -10.98
N LEU A 210 27.29 -12.29 -10.71
CA LEU A 210 26.49 -11.30 -11.46
C LEU A 210 26.96 -11.10 -12.92
N ASN A 211 28.13 -11.65 -13.27
CA ASN A 211 28.68 -11.61 -14.63
C ASN A 211 28.40 -12.91 -15.42
N HIS A 212 27.58 -13.81 -14.87
CA HIS A 212 27.15 -15.00 -15.59
C HIS A 212 26.49 -14.60 -16.92
N GLU A 213 26.78 -15.30 -18.01
CA GLU A 213 26.39 -14.93 -19.38
C GLU A 213 24.88 -14.76 -19.52
N ASP A 214 24.13 -15.54 -18.75
CA ASP A 214 22.68 -15.56 -18.75
C ASP A 214 22.04 -14.57 -17.74
N LEU A 215 22.84 -13.93 -16.88
CA LEU A 215 22.37 -12.99 -15.85
C LEU A 215 22.90 -11.57 -16.04
N ALA A 216 24.02 -11.39 -16.74
CA ALA A 216 24.70 -10.11 -16.85
C ALA A 216 23.81 -9.02 -17.47
N ALA A 217 22.95 -9.40 -18.43
CA ALA A 217 22.01 -8.48 -19.07
C ALA A 217 20.83 -8.06 -18.16
N ALA A 218 20.51 -8.82 -17.10
CA ALA A 218 19.56 -8.39 -16.08
C ALA A 218 20.07 -7.17 -15.28
N GLY A 219 21.38 -6.90 -15.33
CA GLY A 219 21.98 -5.71 -14.74
C GLY A 219 21.85 -5.62 -13.23
N SER A 220 21.76 -6.75 -12.53
CA SER A 220 21.55 -6.78 -11.09
C SER A 220 22.71 -6.16 -10.33
N THR A 221 22.37 -5.36 -9.31
CA THR A 221 23.34 -4.63 -8.48
C THR A 221 23.27 -5.07 -7.04
N LEU A 222 24.45 -5.15 -6.39
CA LEU A 222 24.55 -5.32 -4.94
C LEU A 222 24.14 -4.02 -4.23
N ILE A 223 23.11 -4.08 -3.39
CA ILE A 223 22.61 -2.95 -2.60
C ILE A 223 23.60 -2.61 -1.49
N SER A 224 23.90 -3.58 -0.62
CA SER A 224 24.86 -3.42 0.48
C SER A 224 25.46 -4.77 0.90
N GLY A 225 26.51 -4.71 1.72
CA GLY A 225 27.29 -5.87 2.17
C GLY A 225 28.38 -6.29 1.18
N VAL A 226 28.87 -7.52 1.32
CA VAL A 226 29.98 -8.08 0.55
C VAL A 226 29.56 -9.38 -0.11
N ASN A 227 29.69 -9.45 -1.44
CA ASN A 227 29.54 -10.68 -2.21
C ASN A 227 30.74 -11.61 -1.91
N ARG A 228 30.54 -12.67 -1.12
CA ARG A 228 31.66 -13.33 -0.41
C ARG A 228 31.69 -14.84 -0.51
N ASP A 229 30.61 -15.52 -0.17
CA ASP A 229 30.58 -16.98 0.00
C ASP A 229 29.43 -17.59 -0.80
N TRP A 230 29.48 -18.89 -1.06
CA TRP A 230 28.40 -19.65 -1.71
C TRP A 230 27.94 -19.12 -3.09
N PHE A 231 28.87 -18.55 -3.88
CA PHE A 231 28.57 -17.96 -5.20
C PHE A 231 27.69 -18.83 -6.11
N GLY A 232 27.95 -20.14 -6.18
CA GLY A 232 27.16 -21.07 -7.00
C GLY A 232 25.69 -21.18 -6.57
N HIS A 233 25.45 -21.14 -5.25
CA HIS A 233 24.11 -21.24 -4.68
C HIS A 233 23.28 -19.99 -4.98
N GLY A 234 23.79 -18.78 -4.68
CA GLY A 234 23.08 -17.53 -5.06
C GLY A 234 22.97 -17.32 -6.58
N THR A 235 23.95 -17.79 -7.37
CA THR A 235 23.83 -17.77 -8.85
C THR A 235 22.72 -18.69 -9.35
N SER A 236 22.55 -19.85 -8.72
CA SER A 236 21.47 -20.80 -9.03
C SER A 236 20.10 -20.21 -8.72
N VAL A 237 19.94 -19.60 -7.54
CA VAL A 237 18.73 -18.90 -7.11
C VAL A 237 18.36 -17.77 -8.07
N MET A 238 19.32 -16.88 -8.37
CA MET A 238 19.12 -15.83 -9.36
C MET A 238 18.77 -16.39 -10.73
N GLY A 239 19.39 -17.49 -11.13
CA GLY A 239 19.16 -18.10 -12.43
C GLY A 239 17.71 -18.55 -12.63
N GLU A 240 17.10 -19.13 -11.60
CA GLU A 240 15.70 -19.57 -11.65
C GLU A 240 14.73 -18.41 -11.90
N MET A 241 15.06 -17.21 -11.40
CA MET A 241 14.19 -16.05 -11.51
C MET A 241 14.53 -15.16 -12.72
N LEU A 242 15.81 -14.94 -13.02
CA LEU A 242 16.28 -13.79 -13.80
C LEU A 242 17.17 -14.15 -15.00
N MET A 243 17.41 -15.44 -15.33
CA MET A 243 18.05 -15.81 -16.60
C MET A 243 17.30 -15.15 -17.76
N GLN A 244 18.02 -14.61 -18.73
CA GLN A 244 17.43 -13.79 -19.78
C GLN A 244 17.10 -14.66 -20.99
N ASP A 245 15.97 -14.40 -21.66
CA ASP A 245 15.73 -14.95 -23.02
C ASP A 245 16.74 -14.30 -23.97
N ASN A 246 17.80 -15.05 -24.30
CA ASN A 246 18.95 -14.53 -25.03
C ASN A 246 19.61 -15.58 -25.96
N GLN A 247 18.96 -16.74 -26.17
CA GLN A 247 19.45 -17.88 -26.97
C GLN A 247 20.63 -18.65 -26.36
N LEU A 248 20.95 -18.40 -25.09
CA LEU A 248 21.95 -19.12 -24.29
C LEU A 248 21.26 -19.82 -23.13
N GLY A 249 21.97 -20.69 -22.43
CA GLY A 249 21.51 -21.19 -21.13
C GLY A 249 20.04 -21.63 -21.09
N GLY A 250 19.33 -21.12 -20.09
CA GLY A 250 17.89 -21.32 -19.90
C GLY A 250 17.16 -19.98 -19.85
N VAL A 251 15.96 -19.96 -19.28
CA VAL A 251 15.21 -18.71 -19.10
C VAL A 251 14.63 -18.64 -17.69
N GLY A 252 14.71 -17.47 -17.06
CA GLY A 252 14.18 -17.25 -15.72
C GLY A 252 12.66 -17.26 -15.71
N ILE A 253 12.05 -17.41 -14.53
CA ILE A 253 10.59 -17.31 -14.36
C ILE A 253 10.11 -15.88 -14.68
N VAL A 254 10.92 -14.87 -14.40
CA VAL A 254 10.59 -13.45 -14.58
C VAL A 254 11.78 -12.67 -15.17
N PRO A 255 12.15 -12.94 -16.44
CA PRO A 255 13.34 -12.34 -17.06
C PRO A 255 13.23 -10.80 -17.20
N GLY A 256 12.01 -10.24 -17.17
CA GLY A 256 11.77 -8.80 -17.22
C GLY A 256 11.76 -8.09 -15.86
N ALA A 257 11.90 -8.81 -14.75
CA ALA A 257 11.93 -8.21 -13.40
C ALA A 257 13.25 -7.46 -13.14
N LYS A 258 13.17 -6.39 -12.34
CA LYS A 258 14.36 -5.67 -11.86
C LYS A 258 14.98 -6.42 -10.68
N GLY A 259 15.96 -7.27 -10.98
CA GLY A 259 16.76 -7.98 -9.98
C GLY A 259 17.80 -7.11 -9.29
N ARG A 260 17.90 -7.25 -7.97
CA ARG A 260 18.97 -6.70 -7.11
C ARG A 260 19.36 -7.75 -6.10
N VAL A 261 20.53 -7.58 -5.48
CA VAL A 261 21.02 -8.53 -4.48
C VAL A 261 21.47 -7.81 -3.22
N ILE A 262 21.41 -8.48 -2.08
CA ILE A 262 21.91 -7.95 -0.80
C ILE A 262 22.58 -9.03 0.03
N SER A 263 23.74 -8.71 0.60
CA SER A 263 24.54 -9.71 1.31
C SER A 263 24.29 -9.71 2.81
N GLN A 264 24.17 -10.92 3.36
CA GLN A 264 24.18 -11.17 4.81
C GLN A 264 25.58 -10.93 5.40
N TRP A 265 26.64 -11.03 4.60
CA TRP A 265 27.98 -10.59 4.98
C TRP A 265 28.04 -9.07 4.88
N ARG A 266 28.04 -8.40 6.03
CA ARG A 266 28.07 -6.94 6.15
C ARG A 266 29.48 -6.40 5.90
N ASP A 267 30.49 -7.19 6.27
CA ASP A 267 31.88 -7.04 5.86
C ASP A 267 32.54 -8.42 5.63
N GLN A 268 33.86 -8.46 5.48
CA GLN A 268 34.62 -9.70 5.23
C GLN A 268 34.55 -10.73 6.38
N TRP A 269 34.10 -10.33 7.57
CA TRP A 269 34.13 -11.12 8.80
C TRP A 269 32.82 -11.09 9.58
N PHE A 270 31.93 -10.13 9.30
CA PHE A 270 30.70 -9.90 10.04
C PHE A 270 29.46 -10.32 9.24
N TYR A 271 28.66 -11.21 9.83
CA TYR A 271 27.42 -11.76 9.27
C TYR A 271 26.22 -11.26 10.07
N ASN A 272 25.19 -10.73 9.40
CA ASN A 272 24.00 -10.19 10.08
C ASN A 272 22.76 -10.21 9.17
N THR A 273 21.93 -11.26 9.32
CA THR A 273 20.67 -11.46 8.59
C THR A 273 19.65 -10.33 8.78
N PRO A 274 19.24 -9.94 10.01
CA PRO A 274 18.21 -8.91 10.18
C PRO A 274 18.66 -7.54 9.66
N GLU A 275 19.95 -7.19 9.79
CA GLU A 275 20.46 -5.94 9.22
C GLU A 275 20.41 -5.93 7.69
N ALA A 276 20.72 -7.07 7.03
CA ALA A 276 20.58 -7.19 5.58
C ALA A 276 19.11 -7.02 5.14
N ILE A 277 18.14 -7.57 5.89
CA ILE A 277 16.71 -7.38 5.62
C ILE A 277 16.34 -5.90 5.71
N LEU A 278 16.69 -5.22 6.80
CA LEU A 278 16.33 -3.81 7.02
C LEU A 278 16.98 -2.88 5.99
N ASP A 279 18.22 -3.16 5.58
CA ASP A 279 18.88 -2.44 4.49
C ASP A 279 18.20 -2.66 3.14
N ALA A 280 17.73 -3.88 2.85
CA ALA A 280 16.96 -4.15 1.64
C ALA A 280 15.68 -3.31 1.64
N VAL A 281 14.93 -3.38 2.73
CA VAL A 281 13.65 -2.67 2.94
C VAL A 281 13.80 -1.16 2.71
N ALA A 282 14.90 -0.55 3.16
CA ALA A 282 15.16 0.88 2.93
C ALA A 282 15.29 1.28 1.45
N HIS A 283 15.43 0.31 0.55
CA HIS A 283 15.58 0.52 -0.90
C HIS A 283 14.45 -0.16 -1.70
N MET A 284 13.40 -0.65 -1.04
CA MET A 284 12.29 -1.35 -1.67
C MET A 284 11.00 -0.57 -1.50
N ASP A 285 10.15 -0.66 -2.52
CA ASP A 285 8.84 -0.03 -2.51
C ASP A 285 7.74 -1.06 -2.25
N PHE A 286 6.55 -0.58 -1.92
CA PHE A 286 5.36 -1.42 -1.79
C PHE A 286 5.21 -2.35 -3.00
N GLY A 287 4.95 -3.63 -2.71
CA GLY A 287 4.75 -4.68 -3.70
C GLY A 287 6.02 -5.22 -4.37
N ASP A 288 7.22 -4.71 -4.02
CA ASP A 288 8.47 -5.39 -4.33
C ASP A 288 8.57 -6.71 -3.54
N ILE A 289 9.47 -7.60 -3.97
CA ILE A 289 9.62 -8.94 -3.39
C ILE A 289 11.03 -9.14 -2.84
N LEU A 290 11.15 -9.52 -1.58
CA LEU A 290 12.39 -9.85 -0.89
C LEU A 290 12.46 -11.36 -0.69
N LEU A 291 13.43 -12.00 -1.33
CA LEU A 291 13.70 -13.42 -1.17
C LEU A 291 14.79 -13.64 -0.12
N LEU A 292 14.51 -14.47 0.89
CA LEU A 292 15.42 -14.83 1.97
C LEU A 292 15.92 -16.27 1.78
N GLU A 293 17.10 -16.40 1.20
CA GLU A 293 17.77 -17.68 1.03
C GLU A 293 18.76 -17.95 2.17
N ALA A 294 18.18 -18.22 3.33
CA ALA A 294 18.95 -18.55 4.50
C ALA A 294 18.20 -19.55 5.37
N GLN A 295 18.94 -20.15 6.29
CA GLN A 295 18.42 -21.04 7.30
C GLN A 295 19.29 -20.91 8.54
N GLU A 296 18.70 -21.12 9.71
CA GLU A 296 19.38 -20.96 10.99
C GLU A 296 19.58 -22.32 11.66
N TRP A 297 20.64 -22.42 12.46
CA TRP A 297 20.83 -23.59 13.30
C TRP A 297 19.91 -23.53 14.51
N ASP A 298 19.29 -24.67 14.88
CA ASP A 298 18.38 -24.74 16.02
C ASP A 298 19.02 -24.22 17.33
N PRO A 299 18.52 -23.11 17.90
CA PRO A 299 19.10 -22.51 19.11
C PRO A 299 18.92 -23.37 20.36
N THR A 300 18.04 -24.36 20.34
CA THR A 300 17.80 -25.28 21.47
C THR A 300 18.86 -26.38 21.60
N GLY A 301 19.74 -26.50 20.60
CA GLY A 301 20.78 -27.54 20.55
C GLY A 301 20.31 -28.88 19.98
N ALA A 302 19.06 -29.01 19.55
CA ALA A 302 18.59 -30.17 18.79
C ALA A 302 19.11 -30.07 17.35
N ALA A 303 20.16 -30.82 17.01
CA ALA A 303 20.87 -30.72 15.73
C ALA A 303 19.90 -30.71 14.51
N GLY A 304 19.86 -29.59 13.79
CA GLY A 304 19.03 -29.39 12.60
C GLY A 304 18.90 -27.92 12.19
N TYR A 305 18.54 -27.69 10.93
CA TYR A 305 18.25 -26.36 10.40
C TYR A 305 16.77 -26.00 10.58
N LEU A 306 16.49 -24.72 10.81
CA LEU A 306 15.17 -24.13 10.95
C LEU A 306 15.07 -22.88 10.06
N PRO A 307 13.83 -22.43 9.74
CA PRO A 307 13.62 -21.16 9.03
C PRO A 307 14.25 -19.98 9.77
N VAL A 308 14.62 -18.93 9.04
CA VAL A 308 15.36 -17.79 9.61
C VAL A 308 14.56 -17.02 10.65
N GLU A 309 13.24 -16.99 10.51
CA GLU A 309 12.34 -16.35 11.47
C GLU A 309 12.25 -17.10 12.83
N VAL A 310 13.02 -18.19 13.04
CA VAL A 310 13.23 -18.79 14.36
C VAL A 310 13.93 -17.83 15.33
N PHE A 311 14.76 -16.93 14.81
CA PHE A 311 15.39 -15.88 15.60
C PHE A 311 14.51 -14.63 15.64
N ASP A 312 14.27 -14.12 16.85
CA ASP A 312 13.35 -13.01 17.12
C ASP A 312 13.70 -11.75 16.31
N ALA A 313 14.99 -11.39 16.24
CA ALA A 313 15.42 -10.21 15.47
C ALA A 313 15.14 -10.35 13.96
N THR A 314 15.30 -11.56 13.41
CA THR A 314 15.00 -11.82 12.00
C THR A 314 13.50 -11.81 11.75
N PHE A 315 12.72 -12.42 12.66
CA PHE A 315 11.26 -12.37 12.62
C PHE A 315 10.73 -10.92 12.61
N GLU A 316 11.23 -10.07 13.51
CA GLU A 316 10.81 -8.66 13.59
C GLU A 316 11.23 -7.86 12.35
N ALA A 317 12.42 -8.14 11.78
CA ALA A 317 12.85 -7.51 10.53
C ALA A 317 11.94 -7.88 9.35
N ILE A 318 11.47 -9.14 9.29
CA ILE A 318 10.48 -9.61 8.32
C ILE A 318 9.13 -8.93 8.54
N GLU A 319 8.67 -8.80 9.79
CA GLU A 319 7.43 -8.10 10.13
C GLU A 319 7.45 -6.63 9.69
N VAL A 320 8.59 -5.95 9.84
CA VAL A 320 8.78 -4.58 9.31
C VAL A 320 8.66 -4.56 7.79
N ALA A 321 9.34 -5.47 7.08
CA ALA A 321 9.28 -5.54 5.62
C ALA A 321 7.84 -5.75 5.12
N THR A 322 7.13 -6.70 5.70
CA THR A 322 5.78 -7.08 5.28
C THR A 322 4.74 -6.00 5.64
N SER A 323 4.92 -5.31 6.77
CA SER A 323 4.10 -4.16 7.16
C SER A 323 4.25 -2.97 6.22
N LEU A 324 5.40 -2.83 5.55
CA LEU A 324 5.62 -1.83 4.50
C LEU A 324 5.09 -2.27 3.13
N GLY A 325 4.45 -3.44 3.06
CA GLY A 325 3.87 -3.99 1.85
C GLY A 325 4.87 -4.68 0.93
N ILE A 326 6.09 -4.96 1.41
CA ILE A 326 7.08 -5.76 0.68
C ILE A 326 6.73 -7.24 0.89
N THR A 327 6.58 -7.99 -0.20
CA THR A 327 6.37 -9.44 -0.09
C THR A 327 7.67 -10.11 0.30
N VAL A 328 7.70 -10.77 1.45
CA VAL A 328 8.85 -11.58 1.86
C VAL A 328 8.58 -13.05 1.54
N VAL A 329 9.50 -13.70 0.84
CA VAL A 329 9.49 -15.14 0.58
C VAL A 329 10.70 -15.75 1.28
N GLU A 330 10.52 -16.75 2.14
CA GLU A 330 11.60 -17.40 2.86
C GLU A 330 11.63 -18.91 2.65
N ALA A 331 12.83 -19.48 2.60
CA ALA A 331 13.02 -20.93 2.57
C ALA A 331 12.60 -21.58 3.90
N GLY A 332 11.84 -22.68 3.84
CA GLY A 332 11.40 -23.45 5.01
C GLY A 332 12.49 -24.27 5.71
N ALA A 333 13.75 -24.08 5.34
CA ALA A 333 14.95 -24.77 5.80
C ALA A 333 15.01 -26.29 5.54
N ASN A 334 16.25 -26.80 5.56
CA ASN A 334 16.59 -28.16 5.17
C ASN A 334 16.80 -29.12 6.35
N GLY A 335 16.18 -28.85 7.50
CA GLY A 335 16.33 -29.66 8.72
C GLY A 335 15.32 -30.81 8.87
N GLY A 336 14.33 -30.93 7.98
CA GLY A 336 13.29 -31.96 8.02
C GLY A 336 12.38 -31.87 9.25
N ARG A 337 12.28 -30.68 9.86
CA ARG A 337 11.61 -30.50 11.16
C ARG A 337 10.10 -30.39 10.99
N ASP A 338 9.38 -30.94 11.97
CA ASP A 338 7.97 -30.63 12.19
C ASP A 338 7.88 -29.31 12.95
N LEU A 339 7.46 -28.25 12.26
CA LEU A 339 7.37 -26.91 12.81
C LEU A 339 6.23 -26.79 13.82
N ASP A 340 5.15 -27.56 13.69
CA ASP A 340 4.03 -27.53 14.66
C ASP A 340 4.46 -28.12 16.03
N GLY A 341 5.39 -29.08 15.98
CA GLY A 341 5.99 -29.71 17.16
C GLY A 341 7.23 -28.99 17.71
N TYR A 342 7.71 -27.94 17.04
CA TYR A 342 8.89 -27.20 17.50
C TYR A 342 8.60 -26.40 18.76
N ILE A 343 9.52 -26.46 19.72
CA ILE A 343 9.50 -25.68 20.96
C ILE A 343 10.75 -24.81 20.96
N SER A 344 10.56 -23.49 21.01
CA SER A 344 11.67 -22.52 21.08
C SER A 344 12.45 -22.62 22.41
N ILE A 345 13.60 -21.95 22.49
CA ILE A 345 14.40 -21.83 23.73
C ILE A 345 13.62 -21.26 24.91
N PHE A 346 12.52 -20.54 24.64
CA PHE A 346 11.63 -19.97 25.65
C PHE A 346 10.43 -20.87 26.00
N GLY A 347 10.38 -22.10 25.49
CA GLY A 347 9.30 -23.04 25.76
C GLY A 347 8.02 -22.79 24.97
N LYS A 348 8.08 -21.98 23.90
CA LYS A 348 6.91 -21.56 23.09
C LYS A 348 6.81 -22.28 21.75
N GLN A 349 5.59 -22.60 21.31
CA GLN A 349 5.28 -23.16 19.99
C GLN A 349 5.08 -22.06 18.92
N ILE A 350 6.16 -21.34 18.61
CA ILE A 350 6.11 -20.11 17.79
C ILE A 350 5.67 -20.31 16.33
N PHE A 351 5.81 -21.52 15.78
CA PHE A 351 5.44 -21.85 14.39
C PHE A 351 4.06 -22.51 14.25
N ASN A 352 3.50 -23.03 15.33
CA ASN A 352 2.24 -23.78 15.26
C ASN A 352 1.06 -22.81 15.16
N ARG A 353 0.42 -22.69 14.00
CA ARG A 353 -0.72 -21.77 13.78
C ARG A 353 -1.92 -22.04 14.72
N ALA A 354 -2.01 -23.22 15.33
CA ALA A 354 -3.05 -23.56 16.30
C ALA A 354 -2.67 -23.24 17.76
N SER A 355 -1.44 -22.80 18.02
CA SER A 355 -0.95 -22.45 19.34
C SER A 355 -1.26 -20.98 19.69
N PRO A 356 -1.59 -20.65 20.95
CA PRO A 356 -1.66 -19.26 21.40
C PRO A 356 -0.29 -18.55 21.39
N ASP A 357 0.81 -19.28 21.31
CA ASP A 357 2.18 -18.73 21.20
C ASP A 357 2.58 -18.40 19.75
N TYR A 358 1.72 -18.70 18.77
CA TYR A 358 2.00 -18.50 17.36
C TYR A 358 2.35 -17.04 17.04
N ARG A 359 3.32 -16.84 16.15
CA ARG A 359 3.63 -15.52 15.60
C ARG A 359 3.54 -15.53 14.08
N GLU A 360 2.94 -14.50 13.50
CA GLU A 360 2.84 -14.30 12.06
C GLU A 360 3.77 -13.15 11.64
N SER A 361 4.79 -13.45 10.84
CA SER A 361 5.76 -12.45 10.37
C SER A 361 5.29 -11.72 9.11
N GLY A 362 4.27 -12.24 8.41
CA GLY A 362 3.90 -11.74 7.09
C GLY A 362 4.65 -12.42 5.93
N ALA A 363 5.66 -13.27 6.19
CA ALA A 363 6.40 -13.96 5.13
C ALA A 363 5.68 -15.20 4.57
N ILE A 364 5.90 -15.45 3.27
CA ILE A 364 5.54 -16.68 2.59
C ILE A 364 6.65 -17.71 2.85
N MET A 365 6.38 -18.71 3.69
CA MET A 365 7.35 -19.76 4.00
C MET A 365 7.21 -20.95 3.05
N VAL A 366 8.32 -21.35 2.41
CA VAL A 366 8.30 -22.28 1.28
C VAL A 366 8.93 -23.64 1.60
N GLY A 367 8.15 -24.71 1.44
CA GLY A 367 8.62 -26.10 1.51
C GLY A 367 9.17 -26.63 0.17
N ALA A 368 9.88 -27.75 0.24
CA ALA A 368 10.49 -28.43 -0.90
C ALA A 368 9.86 -29.81 -1.17
N ALA A 369 9.49 -30.07 -2.43
CA ALA A 369 8.93 -31.34 -2.88
C ALA A 369 9.73 -31.94 -4.05
N SER A 370 9.50 -33.23 -4.34
CA SER A 370 10.10 -33.93 -5.47
C SER A 370 9.74 -33.26 -6.80
N SER A 371 10.62 -33.29 -7.80
CA SER A 371 10.32 -32.73 -9.14
C SER A 371 9.30 -33.56 -9.93
N GLY A 372 9.20 -34.85 -9.63
CA GLY A 372 8.21 -35.74 -10.23
C GLY A 372 6.79 -35.51 -9.67
N SER A 373 5.83 -35.29 -10.56
CA SER A 373 4.39 -35.34 -10.21
C SER A 373 3.92 -36.80 -10.09
N SER A 374 3.21 -37.20 -9.03
CA SER A 374 2.69 -36.39 -7.92
C SER A 374 3.78 -36.02 -6.90
N HIS A 375 3.88 -34.73 -6.56
CA HIS A 375 4.96 -34.16 -5.74
C HIS A 375 4.84 -34.57 -4.27
N TYR A 376 5.82 -35.29 -3.72
CA TYR A 376 5.87 -35.58 -2.27
C TYR A 376 6.92 -34.73 -1.58
N ARG A 377 6.75 -34.47 -0.29
CA ARG A 377 7.73 -33.69 0.49
C ARG A 377 9.09 -34.39 0.49
N LEU A 378 10.16 -33.66 0.21
CA LEU A 378 11.52 -34.19 0.33
C LEU A 378 11.91 -34.35 1.80
N TYR A 379 12.69 -35.38 2.13
CA TYR A 379 12.95 -35.76 3.53
C TYR A 379 13.56 -34.61 4.36
N PHE A 380 14.35 -33.74 3.72
CA PHE A 380 15.00 -32.59 4.35
C PHE A 380 14.09 -31.37 4.49
N SER A 381 12.98 -31.29 3.75
CA SER A 381 12.09 -30.12 3.84
C SER A 381 11.38 -30.13 5.19
N SER A 382 11.45 -29.02 5.91
CA SER A 382 10.56 -28.81 7.06
C SER A 382 9.09 -28.77 6.61
N HIS A 383 8.19 -28.98 7.57
CA HIS A 383 6.76 -29.15 7.34
C HIS A 383 5.94 -28.80 8.58
N GLY A 384 4.65 -28.55 8.39
CA GLY A 384 3.73 -28.12 9.44
C GLY A 384 2.83 -26.99 8.96
N SER A 385 1.94 -26.51 9.84
CA SER A 385 0.97 -25.46 9.53
C SER A 385 1.60 -24.13 9.11
N ARG A 386 2.86 -23.86 9.48
CA ARG A 386 3.57 -22.64 9.08
C ARG A 386 3.95 -22.59 7.59
N ILE A 387 4.18 -23.73 6.94
CA ILE A 387 4.54 -23.76 5.51
C ILE A 387 3.34 -23.29 4.68
N ASP A 388 3.53 -22.23 3.92
CA ASP A 388 2.45 -21.60 3.15
C ASP A 388 2.28 -22.20 1.75
N LEU A 389 3.40 -22.55 1.09
CA LEU A 389 3.46 -23.06 -0.28
C LEU A 389 4.64 -24.04 -0.42
N TYR A 390 4.69 -24.81 -1.51
CA TYR A 390 5.87 -25.59 -1.89
C TYR A 390 6.25 -25.41 -3.35
N GLY A 391 7.54 -25.63 -3.66
CA GLY A 391 8.08 -25.70 -5.01
C GLY A 391 8.93 -26.95 -5.23
N TRP A 392 9.55 -27.06 -6.41
CA TRP A 392 10.51 -28.13 -6.68
C TRP A 392 11.76 -27.95 -5.82
N GLY A 393 12.06 -28.95 -4.99
CA GLY A 393 13.22 -28.96 -4.10
C GLY A 393 14.40 -29.78 -4.62
N GLU A 394 14.32 -30.31 -5.84
CA GLU A 394 15.37 -31.11 -6.46
C GLU A 394 15.31 -31.02 -7.98
N MET A 395 16.42 -31.34 -8.64
CA MET A 395 16.52 -31.41 -10.11
C MET A 395 16.11 -30.11 -10.82
N VAL A 396 16.47 -28.97 -10.21
CA VAL A 396 16.24 -27.66 -10.82
C VAL A 396 17.39 -27.32 -11.75
N ASP A 397 17.06 -27.11 -13.03
CA ASP A 397 17.99 -26.66 -14.07
C ASP A 397 18.07 -25.13 -14.07
N THR A 398 19.28 -24.59 -13.86
CA THR A 398 19.54 -23.15 -13.66
C THR A 398 21.01 -22.78 -13.91
N ALA A 399 21.32 -21.49 -13.91
CA ALA A 399 22.68 -20.95 -13.90
C ALA A 399 23.45 -21.42 -12.66
N ASP A 400 24.77 -21.45 -12.70
CA ASP A 400 25.62 -21.82 -11.56
C ASP A 400 26.99 -21.17 -11.73
N THR A 401 27.89 -21.36 -10.78
CA THR A 401 29.29 -20.98 -10.92
C THR A 401 30.18 -21.86 -10.05
N ASP A 402 31.41 -22.06 -10.50
CA ASP A 402 32.47 -22.59 -9.64
C ASP A 402 33.13 -21.46 -8.82
N LEU A 403 34.08 -21.84 -7.96
CA LEU A 403 34.86 -20.90 -7.15
C LEU A 403 35.70 -19.91 -7.98
N ALA A 404 35.91 -20.20 -9.27
CA ALA A 404 36.64 -19.31 -10.17
C ALA A 404 35.73 -18.23 -10.79
N GLY A 405 34.41 -18.28 -10.56
CA GLY A 405 33.46 -17.32 -11.15
C GLY A 405 33.18 -17.59 -12.62
N THR A 406 33.22 -18.86 -13.05
CA THR A 406 32.98 -19.23 -14.45
C THR A 406 31.62 -18.71 -14.92
N ALA A 407 31.63 -17.87 -15.96
CA ALA A 407 30.46 -17.14 -16.41
C ALA A 407 29.47 -17.95 -17.26
N ASN A 408 29.81 -19.18 -17.68
CA ASN A 408 28.98 -20.02 -18.54
C ASN A 408 28.76 -21.42 -17.93
N TYR A 409 28.53 -21.45 -16.63
CA TYR A 409 28.41 -22.67 -15.85
C TYR A 409 26.95 -22.86 -15.44
N TYR A 410 26.43 -24.09 -15.58
CA TYR A 410 25.04 -24.40 -15.31
C TYR A 410 24.91 -25.72 -14.58
N THR A 411 23.82 -25.89 -13.86
CA THR A 411 23.49 -27.13 -13.16
C THR A 411 22.12 -27.65 -13.60
N CYS A 412 21.94 -28.98 -13.55
CA CYS A 412 20.65 -29.67 -13.75
C CYS A 412 19.93 -29.96 -12.44
N CYS A 413 20.62 -29.69 -11.34
CA CYS A 413 20.54 -30.54 -10.16
C CYS A 413 20.58 -29.69 -8.87
N PHE A 414 20.30 -28.39 -8.98
CA PHE A 414 20.12 -27.54 -7.81
C PHE A 414 18.95 -28.08 -6.97
N SER A 415 19.15 -28.12 -5.66
CA SER A 415 18.29 -28.85 -4.73
C SER A 415 18.32 -28.20 -3.34
N GLY A 416 17.20 -28.27 -2.64
CA GLY A 416 16.99 -27.70 -1.31
C GLY A 416 15.66 -26.95 -1.26
N THR A 417 15.28 -26.47 -0.08
CA THR A 417 14.24 -25.44 0.03
C THR A 417 14.63 -24.18 -0.77
N SER A 418 15.93 -23.92 -0.92
CA SER A 418 16.47 -22.86 -1.77
C SER A 418 16.26 -23.00 -3.26
N SER A 419 15.87 -24.18 -3.76
CA SER A 419 15.41 -24.30 -5.16
C SER A 419 13.89 -24.16 -5.27
N ALA A 420 13.16 -24.18 -4.15
CA ALA A 420 11.71 -24.07 -4.14
C ALA A 420 11.25 -22.62 -3.92
N SER A 421 11.90 -21.87 -3.02
CA SER A 421 11.60 -20.47 -2.73
C SER A 421 11.77 -19.50 -3.90
N PRO A 422 12.80 -19.58 -4.78
CA PRO A 422 12.85 -18.76 -6.00
C PRO A 422 11.74 -19.11 -6.99
N ILE A 423 11.27 -20.37 -7.06
CA ILE A 423 10.11 -20.74 -7.88
C ILE A 423 8.85 -20.01 -7.41
N ILE A 424 8.63 -19.96 -6.10
CA ILE A 424 7.50 -19.23 -5.50
C ILE A 424 7.67 -17.72 -5.68
N THR A 425 8.89 -17.20 -5.55
CA THR A 425 9.21 -15.78 -5.79
C THR A 425 8.91 -15.38 -7.22
N GLY A 426 9.30 -16.21 -8.19
CA GLY A 426 8.96 -16.02 -9.59
C GLY A 426 7.45 -16.02 -9.82
N ALA A 427 6.72 -16.99 -9.27
CA ALA A 427 5.26 -17.02 -9.37
C ALA A 427 4.61 -15.75 -8.77
N ALA A 428 5.09 -15.30 -7.61
CA ALA A 428 4.64 -14.07 -6.95
C ALA A 428 4.91 -12.84 -7.84
N ALA A 429 6.08 -12.75 -8.45
CA ALA A 429 6.45 -11.66 -9.36
C ALA A 429 5.60 -11.63 -10.63
N ILE A 430 5.29 -12.79 -11.22
CA ILE A 430 4.35 -12.88 -12.36
C ILE A 430 2.99 -12.28 -11.98
N LEU A 431 2.43 -12.67 -10.83
CA LEU A 431 1.12 -12.17 -10.40
C LEU A 431 1.16 -10.68 -10.06
N GLN A 432 2.24 -10.18 -9.44
CA GLN A 432 2.42 -8.76 -9.18
C GLN A 432 2.51 -7.93 -10.47
N GLY A 433 3.28 -8.39 -11.45
CA GLY A 433 3.42 -7.68 -12.72
C GLY A 433 2.11 -7.67 -13.51
N ILE A 434 1.38 -8.79 -13.51
CA ILE A 434 0.03 -8.87 -14.10
C ILE A 434 -0.95 -7.94 -13.36
N SER A 435 -0.96 -7.95 -12.02
CA SER A 435 -1.83 -7.08 -11.23
C SER A 435 -1.52 -5.61 -11.48
N PHE A 436 -0.25 -5.22 -11.43
CA PHE A 436 0.14 -3.83 -11.69
C PHE A 436 -0.28 -3.38 -13.09
N THR A 437 -0.06 -4.22 -14.10
CA THR A 437 -0.40 -3.87 -15.49
C THR A 437 -1.91 -3.87 -15.74
N ARG A 438 -2.67 -4.78 -15.12
CA ARG A 438 -4.12 -4.89 -15.34
C ARG A 438 -4.92 -3.96 -14.45
N ARG A 439 -4.59 -3.87 -13.17
CA ARG A 439 -5.34 -3.18 -12.12
C ARG A 439 -4.75 -1.82 -11.72
N GLY A 440 -3.54 -1.51 -12.15
CA GLY A 440 -2.85 -0.25 -11.80
C GLY A 440 -2.23 -0.25 -10.40
N PHE A 441 -2.36 -1.34 -9.64
CA PHE A 441 -1.78 -1.50 -8.31
C PHE A 441 -1.14 -2.87 -8.12
N LYS A 442 -0.11 -2.89 -7.26
CA LYS A 442 0.50 -4.11 -6.73
C LYS A 442 -0.30 -4.57 -5.52
N MET A 443 -0.35 -5.87 -5.25
CA MET A 443 -1.02 -6.46 -4.10
C MET A 443 -0.15 -6.39 -2.84
N THR A 444 -0.81 -6.40 -1.69
CA THR A 444 -0.17 -6.58 -0.37
C THR A 444 0.41 -7.98 -0.21
N PRO A 445 1.34 -8.20 0.76
CA PRO A 445 1.91 -9.53 1.02
C PRO A 445 0.87 -10.59 1.40
N SER A 446 -0.17 -10.23 2.16
CA SER A 446 -1.26 -11.16 2.54
C SER A 446 -2.11 -11.55 1.33
N GLU A 447 -2.57 -10.57 0.55
CA GLU A 447 -3.37 -10.83 -0.65
C GLU A 447 -2.62 -11.74 -1.63
N LEU A 448 -1.33 -11.45 -1.88
CA LEU A 448 -0.51 -12.24 -2.78
C LEU A 448 -0.29 -13.66 -2.25
N ARG A 449 -0.03 -13.83 -0.94
CA ARG A 449 0.14 -15.15 -0.31
C ARG A 449 -1.11 -16.02 -0.45
N ASP A 450 -2.29 -15.44 -0.24
CA ASP A 450 -3.55 -16.17 -0.36
C ASP A 450 -3.88 -16.48 -1.82
N MET A 451 -3.59 -15.53 -2.73
CA MET A 451 -3.78 -15.71 -4.16
C MET A 451 -2.95 -16.86 -4.73
N LEU A 452 -1.70 -17.01 -4.28
CA LEU A 452 -0.80 -18.10 -4.72
C LEU A 452 -1.33 -19.51 -4.38
N LYS A 453 -2.27 -19.63 -3.44
CA LYS A 453 -2.90 -20.90 -3.05
C LYS A 453 -4.11 -21.25 -3.91
N ILE A 454 -4.69 -20.30 -4.64
CA ILE A 454 -5.91 -20.50 -5.44
C ILE A 454 -5.66 -21.55 -6.51
N ASN A 455 -6.44 -22.63 -6.49
CA ASN A 455 -6.33 -23.76 -7.43
C ASN A 455 -4.90 -24.36 -7.52
N GLY A 456 -4.11 -24.23 -6.45
CA GLY A 456 -2.76 -24.77 -6.37
C GLY A 456 -2.72 -26.29 -6.44
N THR A 457 -1.59 -26.83 -6.90
CA THR A 457 -1.33 -28.27 -7.02
C THR A 457 -1.08 -28.86 -5.63
N PRO A 458 -1.95 -29.76 -5.12
CA PRO A 458 -1.71 -30.42 -3.84
C PRO A 458 -0.50 -31.35 -3.93
N SER A 459 0.17 -31.56 -2.79
CA SER A 459 1.20 -32.60 -2.70
C SER A 459 0.57 -34.01 -2.81
N ALA A 460 1.41 -35.04 -2.95
CA ALA A 460 1.01 -36.42 -3.14
C ALA A 460 0.22 -36.98 -1.95
N ASN A 461 0.55 -36.55 -0.74
CA ASN A 461 -0.20 -36.88 0.46
C ASN A 461 -0.26 -35.67 1.41
N PRO A 462 -1.17 -34.71 1.21
CA PRO A 462 -1.17 -33.43 1.93
C PRO A 462 -1.25 -33.58 3.46
N ALA A 463 -1.96 -34.60 3.95
CA ALA A 463 -2.08 -34.89 5.37
C ALA A 463 -0.75 -35.35 6.00
N TYR A 464 0.14 -35.96 5.22
CA TYR A 464 1.46 -36.40 5.67
C TYR A 464 2.55 -35.38 5.36
N ASP A 465 2.53 -34.85 4.14
CA ASP A 465 3.54 -33.93 3.63
C ASP A 465 3.49 -32.59 4.38
N ARG A 466 2.30 -32.04 4.66
CA ARG A 466 2.12 -30.78 5.41
C ARG A 466 2.99 -29.61 4.89
N ILE A 467 3.01 -29.44 3.57
CA ILE A 467 3.73 -28.35 2.86
C ILE A 467 2.80 -27.51 1.97
N SER A 468 1.50 -27.55 2.22
CA SER A 468 0.47 -26.81 1.47
C SER A 468 0.43 -27.21 -0.03
N VAL A 469 0.30 -26.24 -0.92
CA VAL A 469 0.14 -26.39 -2.38
C VAL A 469 1.26 -25.70 -3.16
N MET A 470 1.54 -26.17 -4.38
CA MET A 470 2.40 -25.47 -5.34
C MET A 470 1.54 -24.58 -6.24
N PRO A 471 1.92 -23.32 -6.52
CA PRO A 471 1.12 -22.42 -7.36
C PRO A 471 0.80 -23.02 -8.73
N ASN A 472 -0.38 -22.69 -9.24
CA ASN A 472 -0.83 -23.01 -10.59
C ASN A 472 -1.21 -21.71 -11.27
N LEU A 473 -0.25 -21.06 -11.93
CA LEU A 473 -0.43 -19.71 -12.47
C LEU A 473 -1.58 -19.64 -13.46
N LYS A 474 -1.80 -20.67 -14.29
CA LYS A 474 -2.97 -20.70 -15.16
C LYS A 474 -4.28 -20.79 -14.39
N GLY A 475 -4.34 -21.61 -13.35
CA GLY A 475 -5.51 -21.71 -12.47
C GLY A 475 -5.81 -20.37 -11.79
N ILE A 476 -4.77 -19.72 -11.25
CA ILE A 476 -4.87 -18.42 -10.59
C ILE A 476 -5.29 -17.34 -11.59
N ILE A 477 -4.56 -17.20 -12.69
CA ILE A 477 -4.81 -16.16 -13.69
C ILE A 477 -6.20 -16.29 -14.31
N ASN A 478 -6.65 -17.52 -14.59
CA ASN A 478 -7.98 -17.73 -15.14
C ASN A 478 -9.11 -17.43 -14.13
N THR A 479 -8.85 -17.56 -12.83
CA THR A 479 -9.83 -17.28 -11.78
C THR A 479 -9.83 -15.81 -11.37
N VAL A 480 -8.65 -15.20 -11.28
CA VAL A 480 -8.45 -13.89 -10.67
C VAL A 480 -8.35 -12.76 -11.69
N PHE A 481 -7.75 -13.03 -12.86
CA PHE A 481 -7.44 -12.01 -13.87
C PHE A 481 -8.22 -12.20 -15.17
N ASN A 482 -9.02 -13.26 -15.34
CA ASN A 482 -9.71 -13.50 -16.61
C ASN A 482 -10.97 -12.67 -16.73
N ASP A 483 -10.83 -11.64 -17.55
CA ASP A 483 -11.78 -10.55 -17.68
C ASP A 483 -12.90 -10.86 -18.67
N THR A 484 -13.50 -12.04 -18.56
CA THR A 484 -14.73 -12.36 -19.32
C THR A 484 -15.95 -11.58 -18.80
N THR A 485 -15.78 -10.76 -17.77
CA THR A 485 -16.82 -9.95 -17.12
C THR A 485 -16.40 -8.49 -16.92
N GLY A 486 -15.88 -7.81 -17.95
CA GLY A 486 -15.90 -6.33 -17.98
C GLY A 486 -15.09 -5.57 -16.92
N GLY A 487 -14.03 -6.17 -16.37
CA GLY A 487 -13.09 -5.62 -15.38
C GLY A 487 -13.30 -6.22 -13.96
N SER A 488 -12.30 -6.08 -13.08
CA SER A 488 -12.42 -6.41 -11.66
C SER A 488 -12.76 -5.15 -10.88
N PRO A 489 -13.88 -5.09 -10.15
CA PRO A 489 -14.12 -3.99 -9.24
C PRO A 489 -13.10 -3.97 -8.10
N ASP A 490 -12.87 -2.79 -7.56
CA ASP A 490 -12.14 -2.53 -6.32
C ASP A 490 -12.80 -1.30 -5.69
N ILE A 491 -13.83 -1.57 -4.89
CA ILE A 491 -14.63 -0.56 -4.21
C ILE A 491 -13.98 -0.18 -2.88
N TYR A 492 -14.01 1.09 -2.56
CA TYR A 492 -13.50 1.59 -1.28
C TYR A 492 -14.42 2.65 -0.68
N ILE A 493 -14.36 2.73 0.65
CA ILE A 493 -14.91 3.81 1.45
C ILE A 493 -13.71 4.61 1.96
N ARG A 494 -13.72 5.94 1.84
CA ARG A 494 -12.57 6.72 2.27
C ARG A 494 -12.44 6.75 3.79
N ASP A 495 -11.25 6.55 4.31
CA ASP A 495 -10.91 6.73 5.74
C ASP A 495 -10.76 8.20 6.13
N HIS A 496 -10.37 9.05 5.17
CA HIS A 496 -10.28 10.50 5.36
C HIS A 496 -10.47 11.25 4.04
N VAL A 497 -10.60 12.57 4.12
CA VAL A 497 -10.64 13.40 2.90
C VAL A 497 -9.34 13.25 2.12
N GLY A 498 -9.45 12.88 0.85
CA GLY A 498 -8.31 12.70 -0.06
C GLY A 498 -7.66 11.32 0.00
N ASP A 499 -8.28 10.36 0.68
CA ASP A 499 -7.99 8.93 0.52
C ASP A 499 -8.39 8.43 -0.87
N THR A 500 -7.58 7.53 -1.43
CA THR A 500 -7.67 6.93 -2.77
C THR A 500 -7.90 5.41 -2.72
N GLY A 501 -8.20 4.87 -1.54
CA GLY A 501 -8.35 3.44 -1.28
C GLY A 501 -7.02 2.73 -1.00
N ASP A 502 -5.95 3.48 -0.80
CA ASP A 502 -4.63 2.94 -0.47
C ASP A 502 -4.50 2.73 1.05
N VAL A 503 -3.60 1.83 1.46
CA VAL A 503 -3.33 1.54 2.87
C VAL A 503 -3.03 2.83 3.64
N THR A 504 -3.77 3.09 4.71
CA THR A 504 -3.58 4.29 5.53
C THR A 504 -2.94 4.00 6.88
N TRP A 505 -1.89 4.76 7.17
CA TRP A 505 -1.25 4.82 8.50
C TRP A 505 -1.74 6.02 9.31
N GLY A 506 -2.67 6.81 8.76
CA GLY A 506 -3.25 8.00 9.38
C GLY A 506 -4.41 7.72 10.34
N GLY A 507 -5.22 8.75 10.60
CA GLY A 507 -6.36 8.69 11.51
C GLY A 507 -7.50 7.84 10.95
N VAL A 508 -7.64 6.62 11.48
CA VAL A 508 -8.59 5.57 11.03
C VAL A 508 -10.06 5.85 11.32
N SER A 509 -10.39 6.94 12.04
CA SER A 509 -11.76 7.22 12.52
C SER A 509 -12.41 8.45 11.88
N SER A 510 -11.92 8.88 10.72
CA SER A 510 -12.23 10.19 10.12
C SER A 510 -13.06 10.13 8.84
N SER A 511 -13.65 8.98 8.52
CA SER A 511 -14.27 8.76 7.20
C SER A 511 -15.27 9.87 6.84
N PRO A 512 -15.14 10.53 5.69
CA PRO A 512 -16.13 11.51 5.23
C PRO A 512 -17.34 10.82 4.59
N ASP A 513 -17.33 9.49 4.47
CA ASP A 513 -18.24 8.75 3.60
C ASP A 513 -19.33 8.02 4.37
N ILE A 514 -19.37 8.13 5.69
CA ILE A 514 -20.50 7.70 6.52
C ILE A 514 -21.27 8.95 6.99
N ILE A 515 -22.43 9.19 6.37
CA ILE A 515 -23.20 10.43 6.52
C ILE A 515 -24.50 10.16 7.29
N VAL A 516 -24.79 10.95 8.32
CA VAL A 516 -26.02 10.84 9.13
C VAL A 516 -26.84 12.11 9.02
N ARG A 517 -28.15 11.98 8.78
CA ARG A 517 -29.12 13.10 8.71
C ARG A 517 -30.31 12.84 9.63
N GLN A 518 -30.85 13.90 10.23
CA GLN A 518 -32.04 13.80 11.09
C GLN A 518 -33.32 13.58 10.28
N GLN A 519 -33.30 13.89 8.98
CA GLN A 519 -34.42 13.70 8.07
C GLN A 519 -33.94 13.04 6.77
N PRO A 520 -34.82 12.30 6.07
CA PRO A 520 -34.51 11.77 4.74
C PRO A 520 -34.14 12.87 3.75
N VAL A 521 -33.05 12.67 3.01
CA VAL A 521 -32.64 13.53 1.89
C VAL A 521 -33.39 13.09 0.64
N THR A 522 -34.03 14.03 -0.06
CA THR A 522 -34.83 13.76 -1.26
C THR A 522 -34.00 13.35 -2.48
N ASP A 523 -32.83 13.98 -2.65
CA ASP A 523 -31.88 13.69 -3.74
C ASP A 523 -30.46 13.59 -3.15
N PRO A 524 -30.07 12.40 -2.64
CA PRO A 524 -28.77 12.22 -2.02
C PRO A 524 -27.62 12.30 -3.03
N ASP A 525 -27.85 11.95 -4.31
CA ASP A 525 -26.85 12.07 -5.37
C ASP A 525 -26.48 13.54 -5.62
N ALA A 526 -27.48 14.43 -5.72
CA ALA A 526 -27.23 15.86 -5.91
C ALA A 526 -26.52 16.51 -4.71
N LEU A 527 -26.74 16.01 -3.49
CA LEU A 527 -26.20 16.61 -2.27
C LEU A 527 -24.84 16.03 -1.85
N PHE A 528 -24.59 14.74 -2.09
CA PHE A 528 -23.41 14.03 -1.57
C PHE A 528 -22.54 13.39 -2.67
N GLY A 529 -23.09 13.23 -3.87
CA GLY A 529 -22.48 12.57 -5.02
C GLY A 529 -21.47 13.42 -5.78
N ALA A 530 -20.96 12.85 -6.86
CA ALA A 530 -20.00 13.51 -7.75
C ALA A 530 -20.62 14.76 -8.42
N GLY A 531 -19.89 15.87 -8.37
CA GLY A 531 -20.34 17.18 -8.88
C GLY A 531 -21.19 17.99 -7.90
N SER A 532 -21.42 17.50 -6.67
CA SER A 532 -22.20 18.22 -5.65
C SER A 532 -21.45 19.40 -5.03
N GLY A 533 -20.11 19.44 -5.16
CA GLY A 533 -19.25 20.39 -4.45
C GLY A 533 -18.99 20.01 -2.98
N THR A 534 -19.45 18.84 -2.54
CA THR A 534 -19.27 18.32 -1.18
C THR A 534 -18.32 17.12 -1.09
N GLU A 535 -17.64 16.78 -2.18
CA GLU A 535 -16.81 15.58 -2.31
C GLU A 535 -15.66 15.57 -1.29
N THR A 536 -15.15 16.76 -0.95
CA THR A 536 -14.09 16.98 0.04
C THR A 536 -14.60 17.57 1.35
N ASN A 537 -15.92 17.64 1.56
CA ASN A 537 -16.50 18.18 2.78
C ASN A 537 -16.65 17.08 3.85
N PRO A 538 -15.90 17.13 4.98
CA PRO A 538 -16.01 16.16 6.06
C PRO A 538 -17.13 16.45 7.06
N ALA A 539 -17.93 17.51 6.85
CA ALA A 539 -18.94 18.03 7.78
C ALA A 539 -20.38 17.88 7.26
N LEU A 540 -20.68 16.77 6.58
CA LEU A 540 -22.00 16.53 5.96
C LEU A 540 -23.07 15.97 6.93
N SER A 541 -22.63 15.44 8.07
CA SER A 541 -23.49 14.78 9.05
C SER A 541 -24.10 15.76 10.05
N GLN A 542 -25.33 15.49 10.48
CA GLN A 542 -26.07 16.21 11.51
C GLN A 542 -26.10 15.44 12.83
N PRO A 543 -26.22 16.12 13.99
CA PRO A 543 -26.27 15.47 15.30
C PRO A 543 -27.33 14.36 15.38
N VAL A 544 -27.00 13.27 16.07
CA VAL A 544 -27.94 12.17 16.34
C VAL A 544 -28.66 12.48 17.64
N LEU A 545 -29.98 12.60 17.59
CA LEU A 545 -30.81 12.94 18.76
C LEU A 545 -31.55 11.72 19.27
N SER A 546 -31.64 11.56 20.59
CA SER A 546 -32.41 10.48 21.20
C SER A 546 -33.91 10.63 20.89
N GLY A 547 -34.59 9.51 20.63
CA GLY A 547 -36.04 9.47 20.47
C GLY A 547 -36.59 9.91 19.11
N GLN A 548 -35.74 10.04 18.08
CA GLN A 548 -36.18 10.33 16.71
C GLN A 548 -35.48 9.44 15.68
N ASP A 549 -36.10 9.29 14.51
CA ASP A 549 -35.54 8.57 13.38
C ASP A 549 -34.35 9.33 12.75
N HIS A 550 -33.39 8.58 12.22
CA HIS A 550 -32.28 9.11 11.43
C HIS A 550 -32.17 8.41 10.08
N SER A 551 -31.44 9.03 9.17
CA SER A 551 -31.18 8.53 7.82
C SER A 551 -29.67 8.52 7.59
N LEU A 552 -29.13 7.34 7.31
CA LEU A 552 -27.72 7.15 7.00
C LEU A 552 -27.54 6.96 5.49
N TYR A 553 -26.43 7.47 4.98
CA TYR A 553 -25.98 7.35 3.60
C TYR A 553 -24.50 7.02 3.60
N VAL A 554 -24.08 6.09 2.74
CA VAL A 554 -22.66 5.74 2.56
C VAL A 554 -22.22 6.08 1.14
N ARG A 555 -20.98 6.55 1.00
CA ARG A 555 -20.38 6.80 -0.31
C ARG A 555 -19.36 5.72 -0.62
N LEU A 556 -19.33 5.30 -1.88
CA LEU A 556 -18.33 4.38 -2.44
C LEU A 556 -17.69 5.00 -3.66
N GLN A 557 -16.43 4.63 -3.89
CA GLN A 557 -15.74 4.83 -5.15
C GLN A 557 -15.18 3.49 -5.62
N ASN A 558 -14.95 3.36 -6.92
CA ASN A 558 -14.38 2.14 -7.49
C ASN A 558 -13.12 2.52 -8.28
N ARG A 559 -11.97 2.06 -7.78
CA ARG A 559 -10.64 2.23 -8.40
C ARG A 559 -10.22 1.03 -9.24
N GLY A 560 -11.08 0.01 -9.30
CA GLY A 560 -10.85 -1.18 -10.09
C GLY A 560 -10.91 -0.91 -11.58
N THR A 561 -10.93 -1.99 -12.35
CA THR A 561 -10.93 -1.94 -13.82
C THR A 561 -12.29 -2.23 -14.41
N GLY A 562 -13.24 -2.65 -13.58
CA GLY A 562 -14.61 -2.99 -13.99
C GLY A 562 -15.66 -2.54 -13.00
N PRO A 563 -16.92 -2.46 -13.45
CA PRO A 563 -18.01 -1.99 -12.62
C PRO A 563 -18.26 -2.95 -11.45
N ALA A 564 -18.54 -2.39 -10.27
CA ALA A 564 -18.89 -3.17 -9.09
C ALA A 564 -20.39 -3.42 -9.08
N SER A 565 -20.80 -4.66 -9.34
CA SER A 565 -22.19 -5.08 -9.33
C SER A 565 -22.59 -5.66 -7.97
N ASN A 566 -23.86 -5.50 -7.59
CA ASN A 566 -24.39 -5.91 -6.29
C ASN A 566 -23.55 -5.36 -5.11
N ALA A 567 -23.15 -4.08 -5.19
CA ALA A 567 -22.43 -3.44 -4.11
C ALA A 567 -23.36 -3.24 -2.90
N ASP A 568 -22.95 -3.77 -1.77
CA ASP A 568 -23.65 -3.76 -0.49
C ASP A 568 -22.76 -3.12 0.57
N VAL A 569 -23.37 -2.39 1.51
CA VAL A 569 -22.68 -1.84 2.67
C VAL A 569 -23.45 -2.16 3.95
N THR A 570 -22.78 -2.81 4.90
CA THR A 570 -23.30 -2.98 6.26
C THR A 570 -22.77 -1.89 7.16
N VAL A 571 -23.67 -1.17 7.84
CA VAL A 571 -23.30 -0.10 8.79
C VAL A 571 -23.56 -0.57 10.21
N TYR A 572 -22.57 -0.35 11.07
CA TYR A 572 -22.60 -0.62 12.51
C TYR A 572 -22.45 0.68 13.28
N TRP A 573 -23.00 0.73 14.51
CA TRP A 573 -22.67 1.75 15.49
C TRP A 573 -21.95 1.15 16.71
N SER A 574 -21.24 2.00 17.43
CA SER A 574 -20.60 1.68 18.70
C SER A 574 -20.71 2.86 19.67
N GLU A 575 -20.68 2.58 20.98
CA GLU A 575 -20.54 3.62 22.01
C GLU A 575 -19.23 4.40 21.78
N PRO A 576 -19.13 5.69 22.18
CA PRO A 576 -17.90 6.45 22.03
C PRO A 576 -16.75 5.77 22.77
N ALA A 577 -15.75 5.34 22.02
CA ALA A 577 -14.57 4.67 22.55
C ALA A 577 -13.32 5.08 21.79
N THR A 578 -12.18 5.10 22.49
CA THR A 578 -10.86 5.33 21.88
C THR A 578 -10.42 4.19 20.96
N LEU A 579 -11.11 3.05 20.99
CA LEU A 579 -10.87 1.88 20.16
C LEU A 579 -12.21 1.14 20.00
N VAL A 580 -12.70 0.96 18.77
CA VAL A 580 -13.99 0.31 18.50
C VAL A 580 -13.77 -1.04 17.84
N THR A 581 -13.41 -2.05 18.63
CA THR A 581 -13.23 -3.42 18.14
C THR A 581 -14.58 -4.08 17.83
N PRO A 582 -14.62 -5.16 17.03
CA PRO A 582 -15.87 -5.73 16.52
C PRO A 582 -16.87 -6.18 17.60
N ASN A 583 -16.38 -6.53 18.79
CA ASN A 583 -17.21 -6.85 19.95
C ASN A 583 -18.01 -5.66 20.51
N PHE A 584 -17.72 -4.42 20.07
CA PHE A 584 -18.50 -3.22 20.42
C PHE A 584 -19.50 -2.81 19.32
N TRP A 585 -19.52 -3.50 18.18
CA TRP A 585 -20.33 -3.11 17.04
C TRP A 585 -21.74 -3.65 17.18
N THR A 586 -22.72 -2.79 16.97
CA THR A 586 -24.12 -3.15 16.84
C THR A 586 -24.59 -2.79 15.44
N GLU A 587 -25.08 -3.78 14.70
CA GLU A 587 -25.55 -3.57 13.34
C GLU A 587 -26.75 -2.61 13.30
N ILE A 588 -26.69 -1.62 12.40
CA ILE A 588 -27.82 -0.76 12.03
C ILE A 588 -28.59 -1.43 10.90
N GLY A 589 -27.87 -1.87 9.86
CA GLY A 589 -28.41 -2.65 8.76
C GLY A 589 -27.53 -2.63 7.51
N LEU A 590 -28.04 -3.27 6.46
CA LEU A 590 -27.44 -3.39 5.13
C LEU A 590 -28.13 -2.45 4.15
N VAL A 591 -27.37 -1.84 3.25
CA VAL A 591 -27.88 -1.09 2.10
C VAL A 591 -27.24 -1.58 0.79
N THR A 592 -28.07 -1.83 -0.22
CA THR A 592 -27.65 -2.26 -1.56
C THR A 592 -27.71 -1.09 -2.54
N PHE A 593 -26.65 -0.88 -3.32
CA PHE A 593 -26.62 0.12 -4.37
C PHE A 593 -27.55 -0.27 -5.53
N PRO A 594 -28.33 0.69 -6.08
CA PRO A 594 -29.37 0.38 -7.07
C PRO A 594 -28.80 0.12 -8.48
N SER A 595 -27.55 0.50 -8.71
CA SER A 595 -26.84 0.37 -9.98
C SER A 595 -25.38 0.03 -9.73
N ASP A 596 -24.74 -0.54 -10.74
CA ASP A 596 -23.31 -0.84 -10.67
C ASP A 596 -22.49 0.43 -10.45
N ILE A 597 -21.42 0.31 -9.64
CA ILE A 597 -20.50 1.41 -9.38
C ILE A 597 -19.42 1.41 -10.47
N PRO A 598 -19.35 2.43 -11.34
CA PRO A 598 -18.41 2.45 -12.45
C PRO A 598 -16.96 2.53 -11.97
N ALA A 599 -16.05 1.84 -12.68
CA ALA A 599 -14.61 1.86 -12.46
C ALA A 599 -13.95 3.15 -13.00
N ASP A 600 -14.39 4.31 -12.51
CA ASP A 600 -13.89 5.62 -12.89
C ASP A 600 -13.62 6.54 -11.69
N ASN A 601 -13.62 5.96 -10.48
CA ASN A 601 -13.49 6.69 -9.21
C ASN A 601 -14.53 7.78 -8.99
N THR A 602 -15.69 7.75 -9.64
CA THR A 602 -16.79 8.64 -9.29
C THR A 602 -17.44 8.23 -7.96
N LEU A 603 -17.87 9.22 -7.17
CA LEU A 603 -18.57 8.98 -5.90
C LEU A 603 -20.00 8.49 -6.18
N ALA A 604 -20.26 7.23 -5.86
CA ALA A 604 -21.59 6.64 -5.82
C ALA A 604 -22.17 6.74 -4.40
N ILE A 605 -23.47 7.01 -4.30
CA ILE A 605 -24.16 7.21 -3.02
C ILE A 605 -25.17 6.08 -2.78
N SER A 606 -25.17 5.54 -1.57
CA SER A 606 -26.13 4.51 -1.19
C SER A 606 -27.55 5.08 -1.13
N PRO A 607 -28.58 4.26 -1.32
CA PRO A 607 -29.93 4.58 -0.85
C PRO A 607 -29.96 4.89 0.65
N ARG A 608 -31.08 5.44 1.11
CA ARG A 608 -31.32 5.72 2.53
C ARG A 608 -31.30 4.42 3.34
N LEU A 609 -30.40 4.33 4.31
CA LEU A 609 -30.48 3.38 5.42
C LEU A 609 -31.22 4.05 6.59
N ALA A 610 -32.41 3.57 6.93
CA ALA A 610 -33.19 4.11 8.04
C ALA A 610 -32.66 3.60 9.39
N TRP A 611 -32.50 4.50 10.36
CA TRP A 611 -32.20 4.15 11.76
C TRP A 611 -33.35 4.62 12.66
N PRO A 612 -34.27 3.70 13.03
CA PRO A 612 -35.49 4.04 13.76
C PRO A 612 -35.22 4.54 15.18
N ALA A 613 -36.06 5.45 15.67
CA ALA A 613 -35.97 6.06 16.99
C ALA A 613 -35.82 5.06 18.15
N ASP A 614 -36.48 3.90 18.08
CA ASP A 614 -36.42 2.85 19.12
C ASP A 614 -35.13 2.03 19.09
N LYS A 615 -34.31 2.21 18.04
CA LYS A 615 -32.99 1.59 17.86
C LYS A 615 -31.84 2.58 18.06
N VAL A 616 -32.12 3.87 18.21
CA VAL A 616 -31.13 4.91 18.53
C VAL A 616 -30.87 4.87 20.05
N PRO A 617 -29.65 4.56 20.50
CA PRO A 617 -29.31 4.55 21.93
C PRO A 617 -29.38 5.95 22.54
N ALA A 618 -29.45 6.08 23.86
CA ALA A 618 -29.65 7.40 24.50
C ALA A 618 -28.41 8.32 24.53
N SER A 619 -27.22 7.85 24.12
CA SER A 619 -25.93 8.54 24.39
C SER A 619 -25.71 9.85 23.65
N GLY A 620 -26.35 10.07 22.49
CA GLY A 620 -26.18 11.27 21.64
C GLY A 620 -24.85 11.35 20.89
N TYR A 621 -23.92 10.42 21.15
CA TYR A 621 -22.57 10.35 20.60
C TYR A 621 -22.27 8.91 20.18
N TYR A 622 -21.71 8.71 18.98
CA TYR A 622 -21.52 7.37 18.40
C TYR A 622 -20.28 7.30 17.51
N CYS A 623 -19.72 6.11 17.39
CA CYS A 623 -18.82 5.74 16.31
C CYS A 623 -19.59 4.89 15.29
N PHE A 624 -19.35 5.10 14.01
CA PHE A 624 -19.90 4.27 12.94
C PHE A 624 -18.80 3.51 12.23
N VAL A 625 -19.08 2.26 11.88
CA VAL A 625 -18.20 1.43 11.05
C VAL A 625 -19.01 0.97 9.85
N ALA A 626 -18.44 1.05 8.66
CA ALA A 626 -19.06 0.58 7.43
C ALA A 626 -18.15 -0.45 6.78
N LEU A 627 -18.73 -1.58 6.38
CA LEU A 627 -18.07 -2.63 5.62
C LEU A 627 -18.78 -2.77 4.27
N ALA A 628 -18.05 -2.59 3.18
CA ALA A 628 -18.56 -2.71 1.83
C ALA A 628 -18.11 -4.01 1.17
N GLY A 629 -18.91 -4.50 0.24
CA GLY A 629 -18.53 -5.59 -0.67
C GLY A 629 -19.38 -5.57 -1.92
N ALA A 630 -18.87 -6.17 -2.99
CA ALA A 630 -19.53 -6.32 -4.27
C ALA A 630 -19.24 -7.70 -4.87
N ALA A 631 -19.88 -8.02 -5.98
CA ALA A 631 -19.49 -9.19 -6.75
C ALA A 631 -18.04 -9.05 -7.23
N ASN A 632 -17.21 -10.06 -6.96
CA ASN A 632 -15.77 -10.08 -7.26
C ASN A 632 -14.90 -9.06 -6.49
N ASP A 633 -15.46 -8.43 -5.45
CA ASP A 633 -14.73 -7.66 -4.44
C ASP A 633 -15.42 -7.83 -3.07
N PRO A 634 -15.21 -8.97 -2.39
CA PRO A 634 -16.04 -9.37 -1.26
C PRO A 634 -15.79 -8.53 0.00
N VAL A 635 -16.82 -8.47 0.86
CA VAL A 635 -16.71 -7.87 2.21
C VAL A 635 -15.52 -8.50 2.96
N PRO A 636 -14.65 -7.69 3.59
CA PRO A 636 -13.47 -8.19 4.26
C PRO A 636 -13.89 -9.02 5.50
N THR A 637 -13.17 -10.11 5.76
CA THR A 637 -13.49 -10.99 6.89
C THR A 637 -13.05 -10.33 8.20
N ILE A 638 -13.98 -10.21 9.15
CA ILE A 638 -13.68 -9.66 10.48
C ILE A 638 -12.72 -10.61 11.21
N PRO A 639 -11.53 -10.15 11.61
CA PRO A 639 -10.53 -11.00 12.25
C PRO A 639 -10.88 -11.35 13.70
N ASN A 640 -10.27 -12.42 14.19
CA ASN A 640 -10.44 -12.94 15.55
C ASN A 640 -9.24 -12.67 16.48
N THR A 641 -8.20 -11.98 16.00
CA THR A 641 -7.06 -11.53 16.81
C THR A 641 -6.95 -10.00 16.74
N PHE A 642 -6.41 -9.38 17.79
CA PHE A 642 -6.27 -7.92 17.83
C PHE A 642 -5.23 -7.39 16.83
N PRO A 643 -4.05 -8.02 16.62
CA PRO A 643 -3.10 -7.58 15.59
C PRO A 643 -3.71 -7.63 14.19
N ASP A 644 -4.43 -8.71 13.87
CA ASP A 644 -5.14 -8.83 12.58
C ASP A 644 -6.27 -7.80 12.47
N PHE A 645 -6.91 -7.42 13.58
CA PHE A 645 -7.87 -6.30 13.60
C PHE A 645 -7.20 -4.95 13.28
N VAL A 646 -6.01 -4.68 13.83
CA VAL A 646 -5.27 -3.45 13.52
C VAL A 646 -4.89 -3.40 12.04
N ARG A 647 -4.47 -4.53 11.46
CA ARG A 647 -4.23 -4.66 10.03
C ARG A 647 -5.51 -4.54 9.22
N PHE A 648 -6.60 -5.16 9.67
CA PHE A 648 -7.90 -5.13 9.02
C PHE A 648 -8.39 -3.70 8.76
N VAL A 649 -8.33 -2.84 9.79
CA VAL A 649 -8.79 -1.43 9.68
C VAL A 649 -7.88 -0.59 8.77
N ARG A 650 -6.64 -1.01 8.52
CA ARG A 650 -5.65 -0.22 7.75
C ARG A 650 -5.44 -0.70 6.33
N GLU A 651 -5.54 -2.02 6.12
CA GLU A 651 -5.19 -2.71 4.88
C GLU A 651 -6.43 -3.00 4.02
N ASN A 652 -7.66 -2.93 4.57
CA ASN A 652 -8.89 -3.14 3.80
C ASN A 652 -9.55 -1.80 3.49
N ASN A 653 -9.50 -1.40 2.22
CA ASN A 653 -10.06 -0.15 1.72
C ASN A 653 -11.61 -0.14 1.64
N ASN A 654 -12.23 -1.31 1.73
CA ASN A 654 -13.68 -1.50 1.81
C ASN A 654 -14.19 -1.57 3.27
N ALA A 655 -13.37 -1.20 4.25
CA ALA A 655 -13.76 -0.96 5.63
C ALA A 655 -13.40 0.47 6.04
N ALA A 656 -14.33 1.20 6.65
CA ALA A 656 -14.06 2.55 7.14
C ALA A 656 -14.75 2.85 8.46
N TRP A 657 -14.16 3.75 9.24
CA TRP A 657 -14.67 4.18 10.53
C TRP A 657 -14.84 5.71 10.58
N ARG A 658 -15.98 6.15 11.14
CA ARG A 658 -16.27 7.54 11.45
C ARG A 658 -16.63 7.76 12.92
N ASN A 659 -15.91 8.64 13.62
CA ASN A 659 -16.39 9.24 14.86
C ASN A 659 -17.50 10.27 14.58
N PHE A 660 -18.56 10.21 15.36
CA PHE A 660 -19.65 11.15 15.32
C PHE A 660 -19.94 11.72 16.71
N ASN A 661 -19.08 12.66 17.14
CA ASN A 661 -19.23 13.34 18.44
C ASN A 661 -19.20 14.86 18.29
N PHE A 662 -20.39 15.46 18.20
CA PHE A 662 -20.54 16.90 18.03
C PHE A 662 -21.17 17.55 19.27
N VAL A 663 -20.55 18.62 19.76
CA VAL A 663 -21.01 19.39 20.91
C VAL A 663 -21.42 20.79 20.45
N PRO A 664 -22.72 21.13 20.46
CA PRO A 664 -23.19 22.45 20.02
C PRO A 664 -22.81 23.57 21.00
N LEU A 665 -22.53 24.76 20.46
CA LEU A 665 -22.32 26.02 21.18
C LEU A 665 -23.55 26.95 21.02
N PRO A 666 -23.77 27.95 21.91
CA PRO A 666 -22.95 28.32 23.07
C PRO A 666 -23.17 27.38 24.25
N LEU A 667 -22.09 27.12 24.99
CA LEU A 667 -22.17 26.45 26.30
C LEU A 667 -22.37 27.50 27.38
N THR A 668 -23.01 27.13 28.49
CA THR A 668 -23.10 28.01 29.65
C THR A 668 -21.70 28.34 30.16
N GLU A 669 -21.37 29.62 30.26
CA GLU A 669 -20.06 30.07 30.74
C GLU A 669 -19.76 29.45 32.13
N GLY A 670 -18.59 28.85 32.27
CA GLY A 670 -18.18 28.22 33.52
C GLY A 670 -18.72 26.79 33.74
N GLU A 671 -19.61 26.28 32.86
CA GLU A 671 -20.12 24.91 32.96
C GLU A 671 -19.12 23.88 32.40
N TRP A 672 -19.09 22.69 33.01
CA TRP A 672 -18.32 21.55 32.50
C TRP A 672 -19.24 20.66 31.66
N VAL A 673 -18.99 20.61 30.36
CA VAL A 673 -19.61 19.60 29.48
C VAL A 673 -19.01 18.25 29.81
N LYS A 674 -19.87 17.25 30.02
CA LYS A 674 -19.47 15.89 30.38
C LYS A 674 -19.73 14.99 29.19
N LEU A 675 -18.66 14.36 28.71
CA LEU A 675 -18.63 13.56 27.51
C LEU A 675 -18.19 12.14 27.91
N PRO A 676 -19.14 11.20 28.03
CA PRO A 676 -18.82 9.80 28.31
C PRO A 676 -17.93 9.22 27.21
N VAL A 677 -16.91 8.47 27.60
CA VAL A 677 -16.00 7.79 26.68
C VAL A 677 -15.48 6.50 27.29
N ALA A 678 -15.41 5.45 26.48
CA ALA A 678 -14.81 4.20 26.87
C ALA A 678 -13.35 4.09 26.40
N VAL A 679 -12.50 3.47 27.23
CA VAL A 679 -11.12 3.12 26.87
C VAL A 679 -10.96 1.61 27.04
N PRO A 680 -11.11 0.82 25.96
CA PRO A 680 -11.02 -0.63 26.03
C PRO A 680 -9.59 -1.15 25.87
N GLY A 681 -9.32 -2.33 26.43
CA GLY A 681 -8.16 -3.15 26.05
C GLY A 681 -8.40 -3.92 24.75
N ALA A 682 -7.36 -4.59 24.25
CA ALA A 682 -7.49 -5.55 23.15
C ALA A 682 -8.42 -6.71 23.55
N PHE A 683 -9.19 -7.25 22.61
CA PHE A 683 -10.24 -8.24 22.93
C PHE A 683 -9.74 -9.68 23.14
N ASP A 684 -8.50 -9.98 22.75
CA ASP A 684 -7.92 -11.33 22.70
C ASP A 684 -6.83 -11.58 23.77
N ALA A 685 -6.00 -10.59 24.10
CA ALA A 685 -4.94 -10.70 25.11
C ALA A 685 -4.58 -9.35 25.75
N SER A 686 -3.97 -9.39 26.94
CA SER A 686 -3.50 -8.18 27.62
C SER A 686 -2.37 -7.53 26.81
N ARG A 687 -2.42 -6.21 26.64
CA ARG A 687 -1.45 -5.44 25.84
C ARG A 687 -1.15 -4.09 26.46
N GLU A 688 0.04 -3.57 26.17
CA GLU A 688 0.48 -2.27 26.65
C GLU A 688 0.02 -1.16 25.71
N PHE A 689 -0.68 -0.16 26.25
CA PHE A 689 -1.23 0.95 25.49
C PHE A 689 -0.76 2.29 26.04
N VAL A 690 -0.68 3.27 25.14
CA VAL A 690 -0.55 4.69 25.45
C VAL A 690 -1.92 5.34 25.23
N LEU A 691 -2.39 6.11 26.21
CA LEU A 691 -3.51 7.02 26.03
C LEU A 691 -2.96 8.44 25.87
N LYS A 692 -3.28 9.11 24.77
CA LYS A 692 -2.93 10.50 24.50
C LYS A 692 -4.17 11.38 24.42
N ALA A 693 -4.00 12.63 24.80
CA ALA A 693 -4.94 13.71 24.55
C ALA A 693 -4.35 14.62 23.48
N VAL A 694 -5.17 15.00 22.50
CA VAL A 694 -4.78 15.88 21.39
C VAL A 694 -5.78 17.02 21.36
N GLY A 695 -5.31 18.26 21.53
CA GLY A 695 -6.17 19.42 21.68
C GLY A 695 -6.01 20.47 20.59
N GLY A 696 -7.13 21.11 20.24
CA GLY A 696 -7.24 22.31 19.41
C GLY A 696 -8.42 23.17 19.88
N LEU A 697 -8.53 23.39 21.20
CA LEU A 697 -9.56 24.25 21.81
C LEU A 697 -9.08 25.70 21.98
N PRO A 698 -9.99 26.69 22.05
CA PRO A 698 -9.63 28.09 22.25
C PRO A 698 -8.82 28.33 23.53
N GLU A 699 -7.97 29.37 23.51
CA GLU A 699 -7.13 29.74 24.65
C GLU A 699 -7.99 29.97 25.91
N GLY A 700 -7.50 29.52 27.07
CA GLY A 700 -8.24 29.59 28.34
C GLY A 700 -9.25 28.46 28.57
N SER A 701 -9.52 27.61 27.57
CA SER A 701 -10.32 26.39 27.74
C SER A 701 -9.66 25.44 28.74
N LYS A 702 -10.47 24.70 29.50
CA LYS A 702 -10.00 23.71 30.49
C LYS A 702 -10.52 22.33 30.16
N VAL A 703 -9.62 21.35 30.24
CA VAL A 703 -9.96 19.95 29.99
C VAL A 703 -9.48 19.10 31.14
N ARG A 704 -10.30 18.14 31.54
CA ARG A 704 -9.90 17.09 32.48
C ARG A 704 -10.59 15.78 32.15
N LEU A 705 -9.91 14.68 32.41
CA LEU A 705 -10.44 13.33 32.25
C LEU A 705 -10.72 12.74 33.62
N ARG A 706 -11.98 12.36 33.86
CA ARG A 706 -12.37 11.58 35.03
C ARG A 706 -12.32 10.11 34.64
N VAL A 707 -11.55 9.33 35.39
CA VAL A 707 -11.34 7.89 35.13
C VAL A 707 -11.55 7.07 36.41
N PRO A 708 -11.88 5.77 36.30
CA PRO A 708 -11.89 4.87 37.45
C PRO A 708 -10.51 4.78 38.09
N LYS A 709 -10.45 4.66 39.42
CA LYS A 709 -9.21 4.62 40.20
C LYS A 709 -8.31 3.44 39.84
N GLU A 710 -8.89 2.28 39.57
CA GLU A 710 -8.15 1.07 39.15
C GLU A 710 -7.48 1.28 37.79
N PHE A 711 -8.22 1.85 36.83
CA PHE A 711 -7.69 2.19 35.51
C PHE A 711 -6.59 3.27 35.58
N ALA A 712 -6.76 4.29 36.43
CA ALA A 712 -5.71 5.28 36.67
C ALA A 712 -4.41 4.65 37.18
N ALA A 713 -4.52 3.67 38.08
CA ALA A 713 -3.37 2.95 38.60
C ALA A 713 -2.71 2.08 37.53
N GLN A 714 -3.49 1.35 36.73
CA GLN A 714 -3.01 0.54 35.60
C GLN A 714 -2.24 1.38 34.58
N MET A 715 -2.74 2.57 34.26
CA MET A 715 -2.17 3.47 33.24
C MET A 715 -1.16 4.48 33.81
N GLY A 716 -0.78 4.37 35.09
CA GLY A 716 0.19 5.27 35.73
C GLY A 716 -0.24 6.74 35.79
N MET A 717 -1.55 7.02 35.75
CA MET A 717 -2.10 8.37 35.68
C MET A 717 -2.01 9.09 37.03
N LYS A 718 -1.64 10.37 37.01
CA LYS A 718 -1.58 11.23 38.20
C LYS A 718 -2.72 12.25 38.17
N GLY A 719 -3.48 12.33 39.27
CA GLY A 719 -4.62 13.24 39.37
C GLY A 719 -5.17 13.34 40.78
N CYS A 720 -6.25 14.10 40.93
CA CYS A 720 -6.96 14.24 42.20
C CYS A 720 -7.96 13.10 42.39
N THR A 721 -7.78 12.29 43.45
CA THR A 721 -8.68 11.17 43.78
C THR A 721 -9.90 11.65 44.57
N LYS A 722 -11.09 11.23 44.18
CA LYS A 722 -12.34 11.46 44.93
C LYS A 722 -13.25 10.24 44.82
N GLY A 723 -13.41 9.49 45.91
CA GLY A 723 -14.14 8.23 45.90
C GLY A 723 -13.41 7.19 45.04
N GLU A 724 -14.14 6.55 44.13
CA GLU A 724 -13.63 5.52 43.21
C GLU A 724 -13.06 6.08 41.90
N ASP A 725 -12.96 7.42 41.76
CA ASP A 725 -12.46 8.05 40.55
C ASP A 725 -11.22 8.92 40.80
N VAL A 726 -10.43 9.07 39.74
CA VAL A 726 -9.29 9.99 39.64
C VAL A 726 -9.58 11.00 38.54
N THR A 727 -9.37 12.29 38.82
CA THR A 727 -9.50 13.37 37.84
C THR A 727 -8.12 13.84 37.40
N VAL A 728 -7.80 13.64 36.13
CA VAL A 728 -6.52 13.99 35.49
C VAL A 728 -6.72 15.29 34.70
N ALA A 729 -5.94 16.33 34.98
CA ALA A 729 -5.97 17.56 34.20
C ALA A 729 -5.26 17.36 32.85
N LEU A 730 -5.83 17.85 31.76
CA LEU A 730 -5.29 17.73 30.40
C LEU A 730 -5.00 19.13 29.83
N ASN A 731 -4.00 19.22 28.95
CA ASN A 731 -3.73 20.45 28.20
C ASN A 731 -4.73 20.57 27.03
N ALA A 732 -5.30 21.75 26.85
CA ALA A 732 -6.31 22.03 25.83
C ALA A 732 -5.73 22.38 24.44
N GLY A 733 -4.43 22.73 24.36
CA GLY A 733 -3.78 23.22 23.14
C GLY A 733 -2.55 22.44 22.67
N GLU A 734 -2.18 21.34 23.34
CA GLU A 734 -1.01 20.53 22.98
C GLU A 734 -1.32 19.03 23.03
N MET A 735 -0.53 18.24 22.31
CA MET A 735 -0.54 16.79 22.45
C MET A 735 0.12 16.39 23.77
N VAL A 736 -0.60 15.64 24.61
CA VAL A 736 -0.10 15.19 25.91
C VAL A 736 -0.35 13.70 26.10
N GLN A 737 0.68 12.98 26.51
CA GLN A 737 0.53 11.62 26.99
C GLN A 737 -0.18 11.62 28.35
N VAL A 738 -1.34 10.97 28.42
CA VAL A 738 -2.18 10.90 29.62
C VAL A 738 -1.73 9.77 30.53
N GLY A 739 -1.43 8.60 29.96
CA GLY A 739 -1.02 7.41 30.70
C GLY A 739 -0.48 6.33 29.78
N VAL A 740 0.28 5.40 30.37
CA VAL A 740 0.82 4.22 29.72
C VAL A 740 0.66 3.04 30.67
N GLY A 741 0.16 1.92 30.16
CA GLY A 741 -0.03 0.75 31.00
C GLY A 741 -0.53 -0.47 30.25
N MET A 742 -0.46 -1.61 30.93
CA MET A 742 -0.98 -2.88 30.47
C MET A 742 -2.49 -2.93 30.73
N LEU A 743 -3.28 -3.03 29.66
CA LEU A 743 -4.73 -3.24 29.75
C LEU A 743 -5.04 -4.72 29.54
N ASP A 744 -5.90 -5.26 30.40
CA ASP A 744 -6.29 -6.67 30.34
C ASP A 744 -7.15 -6.97 29.10
N ALA A 745 -7.10 -8.23 28.64
CA ALA A 745 -7.92 -8.70 27.54
C ALA A 745 -9.42 -8.44 27.79
N GLY A 746 -10.08 -7.77 26.85
CA GLY A 746 -11.50 -7.42 26.94
C GLY A 746 -11.87 -6.42 28.04
N SER A 747 -10.87 -5.77 28.68
CA SER A 747 -11.11 -4.75 29.69
C SER A 747 -11.80 -3.52 29.11
N LEU A 748 -12.59 -2.83 29.92
CA LEU A 748 -13.35 -1.63 29.51
C LEU A 748 -13.37 -0.60 30.63
N ALA A 749 -12.61 0.48 30.48
CA ALA A 749 -12.67 1.61 31.41
C ALA A 749 -13.68 2.64 30.93
N ARG A 750 -14.73 2.89 31.72
CA ARG A 750 -15.70 3.96 31.45
C ARG A 750 -15.22 5.26 32.07
N CYS A 751 -14.85 6.20 31.21
CA CYS A 751 -14.31 7.50 31.57
C CYS A 751 -15.28 8.62 31.17
N GLU A 752 -15.00 9.83 31.64
CA GLU A 752 -15.78 11.02 31.32
C GLU A 752 -14.81 12.17 31.03
N LEU A 753 -14.74 12.59 29.76
CA LEU A 753 -14.03 13.80 29.39
C LEU A 753 -14.88 14.99 29.83
N GLN A 754 -14.27 15.91 30.56
CA GLN A 754 -14.93 17.11 31.02
C GLN A 754 -14.24 18.32 30.39
N VAL A 755 -15.01 19.13 29.67
CA VAL A 755 -14.51 20.28 28.93
C VAL A 755 -15.26 21.54 29.35
N GLN A 756 -14.51 22.59 29.61
CA GLN A 756 -15.00 23.95 29.76
C GLN A 756 -14.37 24.76 28.63
N VAL A 757 -15.18 25.12 27.62
CA VAL A 757 -14.74 25.92 26.48
C VAL A 757 -14.76 27.39 26.88
N ASN A 758 -13.67 28.09 26.67
CA ASN A 758 -13.61 29.55 26.80
C ASN A 758 -13.99 30.17 25.45
N ASP A 759 -15.19 30.73 25.34
CA ASP A 759 -15.67 31.34 24.09
C ASP A 759 -15.31 32.83 24.06
N ASP A 760 -14.08 33.14 23.62
CA ASP A 760 -13.59 34.53 23.46
C ASP A 760 -14.18 35.22 22.20
N GLY A 761 -15.15 34.61 21.51
CA GLY A 761 -15.80 35.15 20.31
C GLY A 761 -15.26 34.62 18.97
N GLU A 762 -14.24 33.75 18.97
CA GLU A 762 -13.75 33.08 17.74
C GLU A 762 -14.73 32.01 17.23
N ALA A 763 -15.46 31.33 18.12
CA ALA A 763 -16.49 30.36 17.72
C ALA A 763 -17.71 31.03 17.05
N GLN A 764 -17.95 32.32 17.34
CA GLN A 764 -19.03 33.12 16.74
C GLN A 764 -18.76 33.56 15.29
N GLN A 765 -17.55 33.31 14.76
CA GLN A 765 -17.19 33.59 13.35
C GLN A 765 -17.24 32.34 12.44
N GLY A 766 -17.95 31.28 12.86
CA GLY A 766 -18.13 30.06 12.06
C GLY A 766 -16.96 29.05 12.13
N GLY A 767 -16.05 29.20 13.10
CA GLY A 767 -14.99 28.23 13.36
C GLY A 767 -15.48 27.03 14.19
N SER A 768 -14.85 25.86 14.02
CA SER A 768 -15.05 24.70 14.89
C SER A 768 -13.73 24.23 15.48
N SER A 769 -13.72 23.88 16.75
CA SER A 769 -12.56 23.38 17.50
C SER A 769 -12.67 21.89 17.75
N GLU A 770 -11.54 21.18 17.82
CA GLU A 770 -11.54 19.73 18.04
C GLU A 770 -10.68 19.34 19.24
N PHE A 771 -11.13 18.33 19.98
CA PHE A 771 -10.36 17.68 21.02
C PHE A 771 -10.51 16.18 20.87
N ALA A 772 -9.43 15.42 21.02
CA ALA A 772 -9.44 13.98 20.84
C ALA A 772 -8.72 13.23 21.95
N LEU A 773 -9.21 12.02 22.23
CA LEU A 773 -8.43 11.00 22.92
C LEU A 773 -7.99 9.95 21.90
N VAL A 774 -6.71 9.61 21.93
CA VAL A 774 -6.07 8.68 21.01
C VAL A 774 -5.49 7.53 21.82
N GLN A 775 -5.74 6.29 21.38
CA GLN A 775 -5.16 5.11 21.97
C GLN A 775 -4.15 4.51 21.00
N GLU A 776 -2.93 4.28 21.48
CA GLU A 776 -1.84 3.69 20.70
C GLU A 776 -1.40 2.39 21.35
N TRP A 777 -1.16 1.37 20.54
CA TRP A 777 -0.59 0.10 20.97
C TRP A 777 0.93 0.15 20.89
N ILE A 778 1.61 -0.23 21.97
CA ILE A 778 3.07 -0.42 21.98
C ILE A 778 3.39 -1.81 21.44
N THR A 779 4.16 -1.83 20.36
CA THR A 779 4.65 -3.04 19.66
C THR A 779 6.18 -3.13 19.78
N GLY A 780 6.77 -4.27 19.41
CA GLY A 780 8.22 -4.41 19.34
C GLY A 780 8.89 -3.40 18.38
N GLY A 781 8.17 -2.97 17.35
CA GLY A 781 8.62 -2.01 16.33
C GLY A 781 8.27 -0.54 16.59
N GLY A 782 7.61 -0.19 17.71
CA GLY A 782 7.21 1.19 18.03
C GLY A 782 5.75 1.33 18.47
N VAL A 783 5.15 2.51 18.30
CA VAL A 783 3.75 2.78 18.66
C VAL A 783 2.86 2.92 17.42
N VAL A 784 1.69 2.29 17.46
CA VAL A 784 0.70 2.35 16.39
C VAL A 784 -0.61 2.90 16.95
N GLU A 785 -1.18 3.94 16.34
CA GLU A 785 -2.54 4.40 16.68
C GLU A 785 -3.54 3.29 16.35
N VAL A 786 -4.29 2.81 17.33
CA VAL A 786 -5.30 1.74 17.14
C VAL A 786 -6.72 2.29 17.16
N GLY A 787 -6.88 3.53 17.62
CA GLY A 787 -8.13 4.22 17.51
C GLY A 787 -8.10 5.59 18.14
N ARG A 788 -9.19 6.33 17.88
CA ARG A 788 -9.39 7.69 18.31
C ARG A 788 -10.86 7.98 18.48
N VAL A 789 -11.13 8.88 19.41
CA VAL A 789 -12.42 9.54 19.56
C VAL A 789 -12.20 11.05 19.55
N THR A 790 -12.79 11.72 18.57
CA THR A 790 -12.70 13.17 18.40
C THR A 790 -14.05 13.81 18.70
N TRP A 791 -14.04 14.88 19.49
CA TRP A 791 -15.17 15.77 19.74
C TRP A 791 -14.94 17.08 19.02
N ARG A 792 -15.96 17.51 18.27
CA ARG A 792 -15.99 18.82 17.61
C ARG A 792 -16.91 19.77 18.37
N PHE A 793 -16.43 20.97 18.68
CA PHE A 793 -17.13 22.05 19.36
C PHE A 793 -17.35 23.19 18.37
N GLY A 794 -18.59 23.59 18.11
CA GLY A 794 -18.89 24.65 17.14
C GLY A 794 -20.38 24.87 16.88
N GLU A 795 -20.69 25.76 15.92
CA GLU A 795 -22.05 25.94 15.41
C GLU A 795 -22.44 24.83 14.41
N VAL A 796 -23.72 24.45 14.39
CA VAL A 796 -24.28 23.54 13.39
C VAL A 796 -24.90 24.38 12.27
N GLU A 797 -24.35 24.34 11.06
CA GLU A 797 -25.05 24.93 9.90
C GLU A 797 -26.43 24.27 9.72
N GLY A 798 -27.48 25.08 9.84
CA GLY A 798 -28.85 24.70 9.49
C GLY A 798 -29.75 24.18 10.63
N LEU A 799 -29.38 24.36 11.91
CA LEU A 799 -30.34 24.28 13.02
C LEU A 799 -30.82 25.69 13.39
N PRO A 800 -32.14 25.96 13.47
CA PRO A 800 -32.60 27.18 14.12
C PRO A 800 -32.21 27.14 15.60
N VAL A 801 -31.63 28.23 16.08
CA VAL A 801 -31.41 28.49 17.53
C VAL A 801 -32.74 28.50 18.27
#